data_AF-A0A660S8H2-F1
#
_entry.id   AF-A0A660S8H2-F1
#
_cell.length_a   1.000
_cell.length_b   1.000
_cell.length_c   1.000
_cell.angle_alpha   90.00
_cell.angle_beta   90.00
_cell.angle_gamma   90.00
#
_symmetry.space_group_name_H-M   'P 1'
#
loop_
_entity.id
_entity.type
_entity.pdbx_description
1 polymer ?
#
loop_
_entity_poly.entity_id
_entity_poly.type
_entity_poly.pdbx_seq_one_letter_code
_entity_poly.pdbx_strand_id
1 'polypeptide(L)'
;MPDILPLPFKNRIRNLLHNSSAHPGLIFERYFPCWEGETKIEKAKPSSEAYKEFLNCYGKKKTKVEKLLKNINHRLNNLVNAYNGKELVFESVERIAIGLGIEHPTENGFLLDRTCGVPYIPGAAIKGVCRAYAKLLGKEAHITDLLGREEPSHQQGDIIFLPAYPEEVPGLILDVITNHHQDYYTREPQERKFRLDINKGNYPLPMDIEIPVPVFHLALKEGVKFYFRLISISGNQENLQRVGSLLAEALEYLKIGAKTSVGYGGMKIVSKRPEMAWEVEPVKGVIQTFISYSHEDKEKVLEFIATAAPYGVSPWRDEDGLMPHLGEELWEKIDQAIEKENVVAVSLFLSENSVASEEVLREIEFTHRLKKHIIPILLEKTEEVNSFLEKYLKLERGYYLRVEESLAPQKWADTLLNQARVKSATEVVFYLGHREAVISAKIPEKWQNMPAIVLRNSEYWLNPFGKEGQDWNPKSEEDYQKYEDGFRFLRVSLDGVKRLYLCGYTPLGIAGMIGKYWDRATGIKLITWNSYTGEEWSVGRTPPEGWVEEKSKHLQVLAEERLNKSEQIVICHFANNDRGKTQYKKALKWIEENLPVGKVFCFGYPAKITGEMAEEVAKECSGTFIWAKEKFLPEEIHWFSDLPMALMPLVTYLTRAVGKIIFYDEHKERHIYIKAFEKH
;
A
#
# COMPACT_ATOMS: atom_id res chain seq x y z
N MET A 1 -14.48 -26.97 -49.46
CA MET A 1 -13.09 -26.64 -49.86
C MET A 1 -12.18 -27.39 -48.90
N PRO A 2 -11.08 -28.02 -49.33
CA PRO A 2 -10.11 -28.55 -48.38
C PRO A 2 -9.48 -27.37 -47.65
N ASP A 3 -9.29 -27.49 -46.34
CA ASP A 3 -8.57 -26.53 -45.49
C ASP A 3 -7.10 -26.49 -45.90
N ILE A 4 -6.80 -25.78 -46.99
CA ILE A 4 -5.43 -25.51 -47.44
C ILE A 4 -4.89 -24.38 -46.56
N LEU A 5 -3.93 -24.70 -45.69
CA LEU A 5 -3.15 -23.72 -44.94
C LEU A 5 -2.44 -22.74 -45.89
N PRO A 6 -2.36 -21.43 -45.56
CA PRO A 6 -1.47 -20.49 -46.24
C PRO A 6 -0.03 -20.62 -45.70
N LEU A 7 0.43 -21.83 -45.39
CA LEU A 7 1.83 -22.08 -45.02
C LEU A 7 2.58 -22.62 -46.24
N PRO A 8 3.78 -22.12 -46.53
CA PRO A 8 4.54 -22.57 -47.68
C PRO A 8 5.01 -24.03 -47.42
N PHE A 9 4.95 -24.88 -48.45
CA PHE A 9 5.36 -26.30 -48.45
C PHE A 9 6.59 -26.60 -47.56
N LYS A 10 6.71 -27.80 -46.98
CA LYS A 10 7.85 -28.26 -46.14
C LYS A 10 9.23 -27.87 -46.71
N ASN A 11 9.39 -27.96 -48.04
CA ASN A 11 10.61 -27.55 -48.75
C ASN A 11 10.89 -26.04 -48.71
N ARG A 12 9.84 -25.20 -48.76
CA ARG A 12 9.96 -23.75 -48.64
C ARG A 12 10.29 -23.32 -47.20
N ILE A 13 9.76 -24.01 -46.17
CA ILE A 13 10.14 -23.76 -44.76
C ILE A 13 11.63 -24.10 -44.56
N ARG A 14 12.11 -25.25 -45.06
CA ARG A 14 13.53 -25.60 -45.04
C ARG A 14 14.39 -24.55 -45.77
N ASN A 15 13.97 -24.08 -46.94
CA ASN A 15 14.66 -23.00 -47.64
C ASN A 15 14.71 -21.71 -46.82
N LEU A 16 13.64 -21.35 -46.09
CA LEU A 16 13.59 -20.19 -45.19
C LEU A 16 14.54 -20.35 -43.99
N LEU A 17 14.63 -21.55 -43.41
CA LEU A 17 15.57 -21.85 -42.32
C LEU A 17 17.02 -21.65 -42.76
N HIS A 18 17.36 -22.08 -43.98
CA HIS A 18 18.69 -21.90 -44.56
C HIS A 18 18.96 -20.50 -45.13
N ASN A 19 17.92 -19.70 -45.34
CA ASN A 19 18.05 -18.33 -45.84
C ASN A 19 18.65 -17.42 -44.75
N SER A 20 19.82 -16.84 -45.01
CA SER A 20 20.53 -15.92 -44.10
C SER A 20 19.78 -14.60 -43.86
N SER A 21 18.84 -14.23 -44.72
CA SER A 21 18.07 -12.98 -44.64
C SER A 21 16.77 -13.09 -43.83
N ALA A 22 16.31 -14.30 -43.51
CA ALA A 22 15.04 -14.54 -42.83
C ALA A 22 15.06 -14.06 -41.36
N HIS A 23 13.93 -13.54 -40.87
CA HIS A 23 13.81 -13.01 -39.52
C HIS A 23 13.61 -14.13 -38.48
N PRO A 24 14.44 -14.22 -37.43
CA PRO A 24 14.39 -15.35 -36.49
C PRO A 24 13.07 -15.42 -35.71
N GLY A 25 12.48 -14.27 -35.33
CA GLY A 25 11.16 -14.24 -34.68
C GLY A 25 10.03 -14.73 -35.59
N LEU A 26 10.13 -14.46 -36.91
CA LEU A 26 9.13 -14.93 -37.86
C LEU A 26 9.24 -16.44 -38.07
N ILE A 27 10.48 -16.94 -38.10
CA ILE A 27 10.74 -18.38 -38.14
C ILE A 27 10.17 -19.05 -36.91
N PHE A 28 10.42 -18.52 -35.71
CA PHE A 28 9.91 -19.10 -34.47
C PHE A 28 8.38 -19.08 -34.44
N GLU A 29 7.74 -17.92 -34.56
CA GLU A 29 6.28 -17.81 -34.36
C GLU A 29 5.44 -18.45 -35.47
N ARG A 30 5.91 -18.42 -36.73
CA ARG A 30 5.08 -18.78 -37.90
C ARG A 30 5.60 -19.97 -38.69
N TYR A 31 6.91 -20.21 -38.70
CA TYR A 31 7.54 -21.23 -39.55
C TYR A 31 8.41 -22.21 -38.76
N PHE A 32 8.04 -22.50 -37.51
CA PHE A 32 8.78 -23.43 -36.65
C PHE A 32 8.88 -24.81 -37.33
N PRO A 33 10.03 -25.51 -37.26
CA PRO A 33 10.25 -26.77 -37.97
C PRO A 33 9.54 -27.99 -37.33
N CYS A 34 8.23 -27.88 -37.04
CA CYS A 34 7.40 -28.96 -36.49
C CYS A 34 6.29 -29.43 -37.45
N TRP A 35 6.21 -28.86 -38.65
CA TRP A 35 5.15 -29.12 -39.62
C TRP A 35 5.58 -30.17 -40.66
N GLU A 36 4.80 -31.24 -40.81
CA GLU A 36 5.14 -32.36 -41.72
C GLU A 36 4.16 -32.59 -42.87
N GLY A 37 2.89 -32.20 -42.73
CA GLY A 37 1.85 -32.48 -43.72
C GLY A 37 1.86 -31.58 -44.96
N GLU A 38 1.55 -32.16 -46.13
CA GLU A 38 1.36 -31.42 -47.39
C GLU A 38 -0.10 -30.96 -47.60
N THR A 39 -1.08 -31.61 -46.95
CA THR A 39 -2.53 -31.40 -47.20
C THR A 39 -3.43 -31.42 -45.95
N LYS A 40 -2.93 -31.83 -44.77
CA LYS A 40 -3.65 -31.77 -43.47
C LYS A 40 -2.74 -31.25 -42.35
N ILE A 41 -3.33 -30.63 -41.33
CA ILE A 41 -2.62 -30.18 -40.12
C ILE A 41 -2.20 -31.39 -39.30
N GLU A 42 -1.07 -31.99 -39.66
CA GLU A 42 -0.41 -33.02 -38.86
C GLU A 42 0.78 -32.37 -38.15
N LYS A 43 0.60 -32.12 -36.84
CA LYS A 43 1.68 -31.71 -35.95
C LYS A 43 2.50 -32.95 -35.59
N ALA A 44 3.78 -32.98 -35.94
CA ALA A 44 4.68 -33.89 -35.25
C ALA A 44 4.78 -33.45 -33.78
N LYS A 45 4.93 -34.39 -32.84
CA LYS A 45 5.26 -34.03 -31.46
C LYS A 45 6.54 -33.17 -31.48
N PRO A 46 6.55 -31.99 -30.84
CA PRO A 46 7.74 -31.14 -30.78
C PRO A 46 8.94 -31.95 -30.28
N SER A 47 9.90 -32.20 -31.15
CA SER A 47 11.06 -33.01 -30.83
C SER A 47 12.26 -32.12 -30.49
N SER A 48 13.26 -32.68 -29.82
CA SER A 48 14.50 -31.96 -29.49
C SER A 48 15.22 -31.46 -30.76
N GLU A 49 15.03 -32.16 -31.88
CA GLU A 49 15.64 -31.89 -33.18
C GLU A 49 15.08 -30.61 -33.81
N ALA A 50 13.78 -30.35 -33.71
CA ALA A 50 13.16 -29.13 -34.23
C ALA A 50 13.72 -27.88 -33.54
N TYR A 51 13.89 -27.93 -32.22
CA TYR A 51 14.52 -26.85 -31.46
C TYR A 51 16.01 -26.68 -31.84
N LYS A 52 16.76 -27.78 -32.00
CA LYS A 52 18.17 -27.74 -32.44
C LYS A 52 18.30 -27.12 -33.84
N GLU A 53 17.40 -27.42 -34.76
CA GLU A 53 17.36 -26.84 -36.10
C GLU A 53 17.10 -25.32 -36.03
N PHE A 54 16.15 -24.89 -35.21
CA PHE A 54 15.91 -23.48 -34.95
C PHE A 54 17.13 -22.77 -34.33
N LEU A 55 17.78 -23.36 -33.32
CA LEU A 55 18.96 -22.78 -32.66
C LEU A 55 20.13 -22.60 -33.63
N ASN A 56 20.39 -23.58 -34.51
CA ASN A 56 21.40 -23.47 -35.56
C ASN A 56 21.08 -22.34 -36.54
N CYS A 57 19.82 -22.23 -36.93
CA CYS A 57 19.32 -21.16 -37.78
C CYS A 57 19.49 -19.77 -37.13
N TYR A 58 19.15 -19.65 -35.84
CA TYR A 58 19.31 -18.43 -35.05
C TYR A 58 20.78 -17.98 -35.00
N GLY A 59 21.70 -18.92 -34.70
CA GLY A 59 23.14 -18.64 -34.64
C GLY A 59 23.72 -18.12 -35.95
N LYS A 60 23.29 -18.66 -37.10
CA LYS A 60 23.73 -18.22 -38.44
C LYS A 60 23.29 -16.81 -38.82
N LYS A 61 22.29 -16.26 -38.13
CA LYS A 61 21.69 -14.94 -38.43
C LYS A 61 22.20 -13.82 -37.52
N LYS A 62 23.10 -14.12 -36.59
CA LYS A 62 23.57 -13.22 -35.53
C LYS A 62 24.03 -11.85 -36.07
N THR A 63 24.86 -11.80 -37.11
CA THR A 63 25.45 -10.56 -37.63
C THR A 63 24.42 -9.53 -38.12
N LYS A 64 23.34 -9.98 -38.78
CA LYS A 64 22.26 -9.07 -39.24
C LYS A 64 21.44 -8.55 -38.07
N VAL A 65 21.12 -9.44 -37.14
CA VAL A 65 20.37 -9.13 -35.92
C VAL A 65 21.14 -8.16 -35.02
N GLU A 66 22.47 -8.30 -34.93
CA GLU A 66 23.36 -7.39 -34.21
C GLU A 66 23.25 -5.94 -34.71
N LYS A 67 23.17 -5.72 -36.03
CA LYS A 67 23.01 -4.38 -36.59
C LYS A 67 21.67 -3.75 -36.16
N LEU A 68 20.59 -4.53 -36.16
CA LEU A 68 19.27 -4.05 -35.75
C LEU A 68 19.22 -3.78 -34.24
N LEU A 69 19.81 -4.67 -33.44
CA LEU A 69 19.93 -4.49 -31.99
C LEU A 69 20.69 -3.20 -31.65
N LYS A 70 21.83 -2.95 -32.31
CA LYS A 70 22.60 -1.71 -32.14
C LYS A 70 21.76 -0.47 -32.45
N ASN A 71 20.97 -0.50 -33.52
CA ASN A 71 20.09 0.62 -33.88
C ASN A 71 18.98 0.85 -32.84
N ILE A 72 18.39 -0.23 -32.29
CA ILE A 72 17.37 -0.12 -31.24
C ILE A 72 17.99 0.45 -29.96
N ASN A 73 19.11 -0.11 -29.50
CA ASN A 73 19.82 0.41 -28.32
C ASN A 73 20.22 1.88 -28.52
N HIS A 74 20.74 2.26 -29.69
CA HIS A 74 21.07 3.66 -29.99
C HIS A 74 19.85 4.59 -29.90
N ARG A 75 18.70 4.18 -30.45
CA ARG A 75 17.45 4.95 -30.37
C ARG A 75 16.95 5.11 -28.93
N LEU A 76 16.98 4.03 -28.15
CA LEU A 76 16.55 4.05 -26.75
C LEU A 76 17.50 4.89 -25.90
N ASN A 77 18.82 4.84 -26.15
CA ASN A 77 19.79 5.68 -25.46
C ASN A 77 19.57 7.17 -25.79
N ASN A 78 19.31 7.52 -27.05
CA ASN A 78 19.00 8.90 -27.42
C ASN A 78 17.71 9.38 -26.74
N LEU A 79 16.70 8.51 -26.59
CA LEU A 79 15.49 8.83 -25.87
C LEU A 79 15.76 9.07 -24.38
N VAL A 80 16.49 8.17 -23.72
CA VAL A 80 16.87 8.34 -22.30
C VAL A 80 17.65 9.62 -22.09
N ASN A 81 18.65 9.90 -22.93
CA ASN A 81 19.47 11.11 -22.83
C ASN A 81 18.64 12.40 -23.03
N ALA A 82 17.68 12.39 -23.97
CA ALA A 82 16.85 13.55 -24.24
C ALA A 82 15.92 13.93 -23.06
N TYR A 83 15.59 12.97 -22.20
CA TYR A 83 14.73 13.17 -21.03
C TYR A 83 15.50 13.10 -19.69
N ASN A 84 16.85 13.18 -19.73
CA ASN A 84 17.71 12.99 -18.55
C ASN A 84 17.31 11.73 -17.74
N GLY A 85 16.96 10.66 -18.45
CA GLY A 85 16.57 9.40 -17.86
C GLY A 85 17.78 8.64 -17.30
N LYS A 86 17.50 7.47 -16.73
CA LYS A 86 18.50 6.62 -16.09
C LYS A 86 18.65 5.30 -16.84
N GLU A 87 19.90 4.91 -17.10
CA GLU A 87 20.26 3.59 -17.63
C GLU A 87 20.99 2.78 -16.56
N LEU A 88 20.60 1.52 -16.41
CA LEU A 88 21.22 0.53 -15.53
C LEU A 88 21.56 -0.71 -16.34
N VAL A 89 22.72 -1.30 -16.07
CA VAL A 89 23.19 -2.51 -16.75
C VAL A 89 23.16 -3.67 -15.78
N PHE A 90 22.43 -4.72 -16.15
CA PHE A 90 22.35 -5.96 -15.36
C PHE A 90 22.83 -7.15 -16.19
N GLU A 91 23.55 -8.06 -15.56
CA GLU A 91 24.03 -9.31 -16.13
C GLU A 91 23.26 -10.49 -15.53
N SER A 92 22.79 -11.41 -16.37
CA SER A 92 22.12 -12.62 -15.88
C SER A 92 23.12 -13.53 -15.16
N VAL A 93 22.79 -13.93 -13.94
CA VAL A 93 23.55 -14.94 -13.16
C VAL A 93 22.95 -16.33 -13.28
N GLU A 94 21.70 -16.42 -13.75
CA GLU A 94 20.99 -17.66 -14.02
C GLU A 94 20.49 -17.67 -15.47
N ARG A 95 19.95 -18.82 -15.91
CA ARG A 95 19.22 -18.91 -17.17
C ARG A 95 17.96 -18.05 -17.08
N ILE A 96 17.56 -17.45 -18.21
CA ILE A 96 16.33 -16.63 -18.24
C ILE A 96 15.34 -17.26 -19.20
N ALA A 97 14.18 -17.66 -18.70
CA ALA A 97 13.04 -18.07 -19.51
C ALA A 97 12.03 -16.92 -19.59
N ILE A 98 11.69 -16.47 -20.80
CA ILE A 98 10.76 -15.35 -21.03
C ILE A 98 9.69 -15.73 -22.03
N GLY A 99 8.43 -15.39 -21.71
CA GLY A 99 7.31 -15.62 -22.62
C GLY A 99 6.89 -17.08 -22.77
N LEU A 100 7.15 -17.95 -21.78
CA LEU A 100 6.75 -19.37 -21.85
C LEU A 100 5.24 -19.56 -22.03
N GLY A 101 4.42 -18.64 -21.52
CA GLY A 101 2.96 -18.66 -21.69
C GLY A 101 2.46 -18.11 -23.02
N ILE A 102 3.34 -17.70 -23.94
CA ILE A 102 2.92 -17.26 -25.28
C ILE A 102 2.48 -18.50 -26.07
N GLU A 103 1.30 -18.42 -26.70
CA GLU A 103 0.78 -19.50 -27.54
C GLU A 103 1.76 -19.84 -28.66
N HIS A 104 2.17 -21.11 -28.71
CA HIS A 104 3.11 -21.62 -29.70
C HIS A 104 2.79 -23.08 -30.02
N PRO A 105 3.07 -23.59 -31.24
CA PRO A 105 2.83 -24.98 -31.59
C PRO A 105 3.51 -26.02 -30.69
N THR A 106 4.56 -25.61 -29.96
CA THR A 106 5.30 -26.46 -29.00
C THR A 106 4.81 -26.34 -27.56
N GLU A 107 3.68 -25.66 -27.33
CA GLU A 107 3.08 -25.35 -26.02
C GLU A 107 3.92 -24.43 -25.11
N ASN A 108 5.20 -24.24 -25.42
CA ASN A 108 6.09 -23.31 -24.76
C ASN A 108 6.50 -22.21 -25.74
N GLY A 109 5.98 -21.01 -25.51
CA GLY A 109 6.39 -19.83 -26.24
C GLY A 109 7.79 -19.35 -25.85
N PHE A 110 8.29 -18.38 -26.60
CA PHE A 110 9.49 -17.65 -26.27
C PHE A 110 9.39 -16.24 -26.83
N LEU A 111 9.71 -15.24 -26.01
CA LEU A 111 9.54 -13.85 -26.40
C LEU A 111 10.73 -13.37 -27.25
N LEU A 112 10.46 -13.06 -28.52
CA LEU A 112 11.38 -12.39 -29.44
C LEU A 112 10.75 -11.07 -29.90
N ASP A 113 11.56 -10.02 -30.03
CA ASP A 113 11.09 -8.77 -30.62
C ASP A 113 10.70 -9.00 -32.09
N ARG A 114 9.53 -8.49 -32.46
CA ARG A 114 8.96 -8.74 -33.80
C ARG A 114 9.73 -8.06 -34.92
N THR A 115 10.53 -7.03 -34.62
CA THR A 115 11.22 -6.21 -35.62
C THR A 115 12.67 -6.61 -35.84
N CYS A 116 13.37 -7.00 -34.77
CA CYS A 116 14.78 -7.40 -34.84
C CYS A 116 15.03 -8.87 -34.50
N GLY A 117 14.09 -9.54 -33.82
CA GLY A 117 14.17 -10.98 -33.55
C GLY A 117 15.14 -11.35 -32.43
N VAL A 118 15.52 -10.38 -31.60
CA VAL A 118 16.24 -10.64 -30.34
C VAL A 118 15.26 -10.87 -29.20
N PRO A 119 15.61 -11.71 -28.22
CA PRO A 119 14.90 -11.73 -26.94
C PRO A 119 15.06 -10.40 -26.21
N TYR A 120 13.99 -9.96 -25.55
CA TYR A 120 13.97 -8.74 -24.75
C TYR A 120 13.04 -8.93 -23.55
N ILE A 121 13.19 -8.07 -22.55
CA ILE A 121 12.32 -8.05 -21.38
C ILE A 121 11.33 -6.87 -21.51
N PRO A 122 10.01 -7.11 -21.52
CA PRO A 122 9.03 -6.04 -21.64
C PRO A 122 9.08 -5.07 -20.46
N GLY A 123 8.90 -3.77 -20.73
CA GLY A 123 8.80 -2.74 -19.68
C GLY A 123 7.71 -3.04 -18.65
N ALA A 124 6.60 -3.67 -19.06
CA ALA A 124 5.54 -4.12 -18.17
C ALA A 124 6.01 -5.21 -17.17
N ALA A 125 6.88 -6.14 -17.60
CA ALA A 125 7.46 -7.15 -16.71
C ALA A 125 8.42 -6.52 -15.69
N ILE A 126 9.21 -5.53 -16.13
CA ILE A 126 10.12 -4.76 -15.26
C ILE A 126 9.33 -3.96 -14.22
N LYS A 127 8.25 -3.28 -14.65
CA LYS A 127 7.33 -2.59 -13.74
C LYS A 127 6.66 -3.56 -12.77
N GLY A 128 6.26 -4.73 -13.27
CA GLY A 128 5.62 -5.79 -12.50
C GLY A 128 6.50 -6.34 -11.39
N VAL A 129 7.77 -6.62 -11.66
CA VAL A 129 8.70 -7.12 -10.63
C VAL A 129 8.97 -6.06 -9.55
N CYS A 130 9.08 -4.78 -9.92
CA CYS A 130 9.22 -3.69 -8.95
C CYS A 130 7.99 -3.59 -8.04
N ARG A 131 6.78 -3.68 -8.61
CA ARG A 131 5.53 -3.68 -7.84
C ARG A 131 5.43 -4.90 -6.94
N ALA A 132 5.76 -6.08 -7.45
CA ALA A 132 5.73 -7.32 -6.68
C ALA A 132 6.70 -7.25 -5.49
N TYR A 133 7.91 -6.72 -5.70
CA TYR A 133 8.90 -6.55 -4.63
C TYR A 133 8.43 -5.56 -3.59
N ALA A 134 7.92 -4.39 -4.01
CA ALA A 134 7.34 -3.42 -3.09
C ALA A 134 6.14 -4.00 -2.32
N LYS A 135 5.30 -4.83 -2.95
CA LYS A 135 4.16 -5.49 -2.31
C LYS A 135 4.63 -6.50 -1.26
N LEU A 136 5.66 -7.30 -1.56
CA LEU A 136 6.25 -8.25 -0.60
C LEU A 136 6.88 -7.55 0.61
N LEU A 137 7.44 -6.36 0.41
CA LEU A 137 7.97 -5.53 1.50
C LEU A 137 6.88 -4.73 2.24
N GLY A 138 5.60 -4.85 1.87
CA GLY A 138 4.54 -4.00 2.43
C GLY A 138 4.65 -2.52 2.04
N LYS A 139 5.51 -2.16 1.08
CA LYS A 139 5.85 -0.79 0.67
C LYS A 139 5.11 -0.30 -0.59
N GLU A 140 4.02 -0.95 -1.01
CA GLU A 140 3.32 -0.60 -2.27
C GLU A 140 2.80 0.86 -2.28
N ALA A 141 2.44 1.42 -1.12
CA ALA A 141 2.05 2.82 -1.02
C ALA A 141 3.18 3.80 -1.41
N HIS A 142 4.45 3.43 -1.17
CA HIS A 142 5.64 4.26 -1.45
C HIS A 142 6.06 4.26 -2.92
N ILE A 143 5.42 3.44 -3.74
CA ILE A 143 5.68 3.37 -5.18
C ILE A 143 4.46 3.82 -6.00
N THR A 144 3.40 4.29 -5.34
CA THR A 144 2.16 4.69 -6.03
C THR A 144 2.38 5.94 -6.89
N ASP A 145 3.15 6.91 -6.40
CA ASP A 145 3.63 8.05 -7.17
C ASP A 145 4.53 7.64 -8.34
N LEU A 146 5.32 6.58 -8.18
CA LEU A 146 6.26 6.09 -9.20
C LEU A 146 5.57 5.24 -10.29
N LEU A 147 4.72 4.28 -9.90
CA LEU A 147 4.14 3.26 -10.79
C LEU A 147 2.64 3.45 -11.06
N GLY A 148 1.95 4.30 -10.30
CA GLY A 148 0.52 4.56 -10.41
C GLY A 148 -0.35 3.57 -9.63
N ARG A 149 -1.66 3.82 -9.61
CA ARG A 149 -2.70 3.02 -8.95
C ARG A 149 -3.95 2.95 -9.83
N GLU A 150 -4.60 1.80 -9.88
CA GLU A 150 -5.82 1.57 -10.68
C GLU A 150 -7.10 1.78 -9.86
N GLU A 151 -7.17 1.27 -8.63
CA GLU A 151 -8.37 1.28 -7.78
C GLU A 151 -8.09 1.83 -6.37
N PRO A 152 -8.95 2.68 -5.76
CA PRO A 152 -10.25 3.19 -6.24
C PRO A 152 -10.17 4.54 -6.99
N SER A 153 -8.97 5.11 -7.16
CA SER A 153 -8.74 6.31 -7.94
C SER A 153 -7.58 6.08 -8.90
N HIS A 154 -7.84 6.23 -10.20
CA HIS A 154 -6.82 6.09 -11.24
C HIS A 154 -5.78 7.19 -11.06
N GLN A 155 -4.56 6.81 -10.68
CA GLN A 155 -3.41 7.70 -10.56
C GLN A 155 -2.33 7.24 -11.52
N GLN A 156 -1.89 8.14 -12.41
CA GLN A 156 -0.75 7.89 -13.29
C GLN A 156 0.55 7.91 -12.46
N GLY A 157 1.43 6.92 -12.72
CA GLY A 157 2.77 6.90 -12.15
C GLY A 157 3.74 7.78 -12.93
N ASP A 158 4.73 8.33 -12.23
CA ASP A 158 5.77 9.22 -12.79
C ASP A 158 6.80 8.49 -13.66
N ILE A 159 7.00 7.18 -13.49
CA ILE A 159 8.08 6.44 -14.15
C ILE A 159 7.61 5.64 -15.37
N ILE A 160 8.30 5.85 -16.49
CA ILE A 160 8.20 5.05 -17.71
C ILE A 160 9.30 3.99 -17.72
N PHE A 161 8.89 2.73 -17.77
CA PHE A 161 9.78 1.56 -17.90
C PHE A 161 9.90 1.19 -19.37
N LEU A 162 11.08 1.44 -19.97
CA LEU A 162 11.34 1.02 -21.35
C LEU A 162 11.69 -0.47 -21.41
N PRO A 163 11.45 -1.15 -22.55
CA PRO A 163 11.86 -2.54 -22.72
C PRO A 163 13.39 -2.68 -22.59
N ALA A 164 13.82 -3.71 -21.85
CA ALA A 164 15.23 -4.00 -21.68
C ALA A 164 15.72 -4.93 -22.80
N TYR A 165 16.66 -4.42 -23.58
CA TYR A 165 17.31 -5.12 -24.69
C TYR A 165 18.73 -5.55 -24.27
N PRO A 166 19.22 -6.69 -24.78
CA PRO A 166 20.55 -7.14 -24.47
C PRO A 166 21.62 -6.25 -25.13
N GLU A 167 22.83 -6.26 -24.57
CA GLU A 167 23.99 -5.54 -25.14
C GLU A 167 24.42 -6.17 -26.47
N GLU A 168 24.45 -7.49 -26.52
CA GLU A 168 24.75 -8.29 -27.70
C GLU A 168 23.62 -9.28 -27.98
N VAL A 169 23.59 -9.86 -29.19
CA VAL A 169 22.62 -10.91 -29.52
C VAL A 169 22.92 -12.15 -28.67
N PRO A 170 22.04 -12.52 -27.73
CA PRO A 170 22.36 -13.54 -26.75
C PRO A 170 22.22 -14.95 -27.34
N GLY A 171 22.98 -15.89 -26.77
CA GLY A 171 22.81 -17.30 -27.08
C GLY A 171 21.51 -17.85 -26.51
N LEU A 172 20.76 -18.57 -27.33
CA LEU A 172 19.60 -19.34 -26.90
C LEU A 172 20.02 -20.79 -26.61
N ILE A 173 19.45 -21.39 -25.58
CA ILE A 173 19.65 -22.79 -25.21
C ILE A 173 18.32 -23.54 -25.18
N LEU A 174 18.40 -24.85 -25.38
CA LEU A 174 17.29 -25.77 -25.19
C LEU A 174 17.36 -26.32 -23.77
N ASP A 175 16.28 -26.19 -23.01
CA ASP A 175 16.17 -26.71 -21.66
C ASP A 175 14.95 -27.65 -21.53
N VAL A 176 14.95 -28.51 -20.50
CA VAL A 176 13.99 -29.60 -20.36
C VAL A 176 13.23 -29.60 -19.03
N ILE A 177 11.92 -29.42 -19.18
CA ILE A 177 10.79 -29.64 -18.28
C ILE A 177 10.43 -31.09 -18.00
N THR A 178 10.91 -31.79 -16.97
CA THR A 178 10.40 -33.15 -16.72
C THR A 178 9.26 -33.14 -15.71
N ASN A 179 8.02 -33.36 -16.16
CA ASN A 179 6.87 -33.53 -15.25
C ASN A 179 6.71 -35.01 -14.87
N HIS A 180 6.56 -35.27 -13.57
CA HIS A 180 6.41 -36.60 -12.98
C HIS A 180 4.95 -36.96 -12.63
N HIS A 181 3.97 -36.09 -12.87
CA HIS A 181 2.56 -36.31 -12.51
C HIS A 181 1.55 -35.90 -13.59
N GLN A 182 1.74 -36.37 -14.82
CA GLN A 182 0.94 -35.95 -15.96
C GLN A 182 -0.53 -36.39 -15.83
N ASP A 183 -0.80 -37.58 -15.30
CA ASP A 183 -2.17 -38.06 -15.10
C ASP A 183 -2.91 -37.22 -14.04
N TYR A 184 -2.20 -36.67 -13.05
CA TYR A 184 -2.77 -35.79 -12.04
C TYR A 184 -3.21 -34.43 -12.60
N TYR A 185 -2.40 -33.81 -13.46
CA TYR A 185 -2.68 -32.46 -13.98
C TYR A 185 -3.60 -32.45 -15.20
N THR A 186 -3.69 -33.55 -15.96
CA THR A 186 -4.33 -33.53 -17.29
C THR A 186 -5.66 -34.30 -17.35
N ARG A 187 -6.00 -35.10 -16.34
CA ARG A 187 -7.22 -35.91 -16.32
C ARG A 187 -8.18 -35.51 -15.21
N GLU A 188 -9.48 -35.62 -15.52
CA GLU A 188 -10.57 -35.51 -14.54
C GLU A 188 -10.34 -36.51 -13.39
N PRO A 189 -10.63 -36.15 -12.12
CA PRO A 189 -10.35 -36.99 -10.94
C PRO A 189 -10.86 -38.43 -11.04
N GLN A 190 -11.93 -38.65 -11.81
CA GLN A 190 -12.59 -39.94 -12.01
C GLN A 190 -11.84 -40.86 -13.01
N GLU A 191 -11.02 -40.28 -13.89
CA GLU A 191 -10.29 -40.95 -14.98
C GLU A 191 -8.79 -41.15 -14.68
N ARG A 192 -8.33 -40.71 -13.49
CA ARG A 192 -6.93 -40.88 -13.06
C ARG A 192 -6.64 -42.34 -12.72
N LYS A 193 -5.50 -42.85 -13.21
CA LYS A 193 -5.13 -44.29 -13.12
C LYS A 193 -4.84 -44.78 -11.71
N PHE A 194 -4.40 -43.92 -10.80
CA PHE A 194 -4.00 -44.30 -9.45
C PHE A 194 -4.99 -43.73 -8.42
N ARG A 195 -5.73 -44.63 -7.74
CA ARG A 195 -6.69 -44.32 -6.67
C ARG A 195 -6.32 -45.17 -5.46
N LEU A 196 -6.18 -44.55 -4.29
CA LEU A 196 -6.01 -45.28 -3.03
C LEU A 196 -7.34 -45.32 -2.29
N ASP A 197 -7.76 -46.56 -2.03
CA ASP A 197 -8.82 -47.01 -1.13
C ASP A 197 -10.28 -46.61 -1.45
N ILE A 198 -11.13 -47.63 -1.54
CA ILE A 198 -12.54 -47.55 -1.96
C ILE A 198 -13.44 -47.04 -0.82
N ASN A 199 -12.89 -46.86 0.39
CA ASN A 199 -13.65 -46.64 1.63
C ASN A 199 -13.39 -45.30 2.35
N LYS A 200 -12.56 -44.39 1.84
CA LYS A 200 -12.37 -43.04 2.40
C LYS A 200 -12.37 -41.99 1.31
N GLY A 201 -13.49 -41.28 1.15
CA GLY A 201 -13.70 -40.05 0.35
C GLY A 201 -12.57 -39.65 -0.61
N ASN A 202 -12.77 -39.95 -1.89
CA ASN A 202 -11.85 -39.76 -3.02
C ASN A 202 -11.07 -38.42 -3.02
N TYR A 203 -9.74 -38.49 -2.90
CA TYR A 203 -8.82 -37.56 -3.56
C TYR A 203 -7.69 -38.36 -4.22
N PRO A 204 -7.47 -38.26 -5.54
CA PRO A 204 -6.32 -38.89 -6.20
C PRO A 204 -5.03 -38.22 -5.69
N LEU A 205 -4.06 -39.00 -5.21
CA LEU A 205 -2.74 -38.50 -4.83
C LEU A 205 -1.76 -38.66 -6.00
N PRO A 206 -0.88 -37.66 -6.28
CA PRO A 206 0.19 -37.82 -7.25
C PRO A 206 1.19 -38.87 -6.75
N MET A 207 1.53 -39.86 -7.57
CA MET A 207 2.47 -40.93 -7.21
C MET A 207 3.76 -40.78 -8.02
N ASP A 208 4.93 -40.89 -7.37
CA ASP A 208 6.28 -40.75 -7.99
C ASP A 208 6.70 -41.93 -8.92
N ILE A 209 5.74 -42.67 -9.46
CA ILE A 209 5.96 -43.85 -10.30
C ILE A 209 5.62 -43.63 -11.78
N GLU A 210 5.19 -42.42 -12.16
CA GLU A 210 4.87 -42.11 -13.55
C GLU A 210 6.13 -41.91 -14.39
N ILE A 211 6.06 -42.27 -15.67
CA ILE A 211 7.17 -42.15 -16.61
C ILE A 211 7.37 -40.65 -16.93
N PRO A 212 8.56 -40.09 -16.69
CA PRO A 212 8.84 -38.69 -16.96
C PRO A 212 8.66 -38.35 -18.45
N VAL A 213 7.82 -37.36 -18.76
CA VAL A 213 7.68 -36.84 -20.13
C VAL A 213 8.46 -35.52 -20.25
N PRO A 214 9.57 -35.51 -21.01
CA PRO A 214 10.38 -34.30 -21.18
C PRO A 214 9.65 -33.26 -22.04
N VAL A 215 9.50 -32.06 -21.50
CA VAL A 215 8.90 -30.89 -22.15
C VAL A 215 9.98 -29.86 -22.43
N PHE A 216 10.35 -29.71 -23.70
CA PHE A 216 11.43 -28.82 -24.12
C PHE A 216 10.97 -27.36 -24.26
N HIS A 217 11.80 -26.42 -23.80
CA HIS A 217 11.58 -24.98 -23.96
C HIS A 217 12.88 -24.24 -24.22
N LEU A 218 12.78 -23.00 -24.73
CA LEU A 218 13.91 -22.12 -24.94
C LEU A 218 14.21 -21.27 -23.69
N ALA A 219 15.49 -21.04 -23.44
CA ALA A 219 15.97 -20.12 -22.42
C ALA A 219 17.20 -19.34 -22.91
N LEU A 220 17.51 -18.23 -22.25
CA LEU A 220 18.77 -17.53 -22.39
C LEU A 220 19.83 -18.18 -21.51
N LYS A 221 21.06 -18.22 -22.00
CA LYS A 221 22.22 -18.56 -21.18
C LYS A 221 22.44 -17.49 -20.09
N GLU A 222 23.06 -17.87 -18.98
CA GLU A 222 23.68 -16.94 -18.03
C GLU A 222 24.78 -16.09 -18.70
N GLY A 223 25.13 -14.96 -18.09
CA GLY A 223 26.14 -14.02 -18.56
C GLY A 223 25.66 -13.02 -19.61
N VAL A 224 24.35 -12.90 -19.84
CA VAL A 224 23.78 -11.95 -20.79
C VAL A 224 23.57 -10.61 -20.11
N LYS A 225 24.17 -9.56 -20.67
CA LYS A 225 23.98 -8.17 -20.21
C LYS A 225 22.79 -7.52 -20.88
N PHE A 226 21.98 -6.81 -20.09
CA PHE A 226 20.79 -6.08 -20.51
C PHE A 226 20.85 -4.62 -20.07
N TYR A 227 20.36 -3.73 -20.94
CA TYR A 227 20.16 -2.32 -20.64
C TYR A 227 18.74 -2.06 -20.15
N PHE A 228 18.60 -1.69 -18.88
CA PHE A 228 17.35 -1.27 -18.25
C PHE A 228 17.28 0.25 -18.25
N ARG A 229 16.21 0.81 -18.79
CA ARG A 229 16.10 2.26 -19.05
C ARG A 229 14.81 2.82 -18.47
N LEU A 230 14.95 3.91 -17.72
CA LEU A 230 13.89 4.53 -16.92
C LEU A 230 13.81 6.03 -17.26
N ILE A 231 12.60 6.55 -17.43
CA ILE A 231 12.34 7.98 -17.70
C ILE A 231 11.30 8.48 -16.69
N SER A 232 11.52 9.65 -16.10
CA SER A 232 10.51 10.34 -15.28
C SER A 232 9.72 11.33 -16.14
N ILE A 233 8.39 11.29 -16.03
CA ILE A 233 7.49 12.20 -16.73
C ILE A 233 7.65 13.63 -16.20
N SER A 234 7.77 13.78 -14.89
CA SER A 234 8.02 15.06 -14.23
C SER A 234 9.47 15.56 -14.35
N GLY A 235 10.39 14.70 -14.79
CA GLY A 235 11.83 14.97 -14.81
C GLY A 235 12.49 14.84 -13.42
N ASN A 236 11.80 14.27 -12.43
CA ASN A 236 12.30 14.10 -11.08
C ASN A 236 13.42 13.05 -11.01
N GLN A 237 14.64 13.52 -10.75
CA GLN A 237 15.84 12.68 -10.66
C GLN A 237 15.88 11.81 -9.40
N GLU A 238 15.28 12.26 -8.30
CA GLU A 238 15.17 11.49 -7.07
C GLU A 238 14.26 10.28 -7.28
N ASN A 239 13.14 10.44 -7.98
CA ASN A 239 12.26 9.33 -8.36
C ASN A 239 12.98 8.29 -9.24
N LEU A 240 13.84 8.74 -10.16
CA LEU A 240 14.70 7.85 -10.96
C LEU A 240 15.75 7.11 -10.11
N GLN A 241 16.28 7.74 -9.06
CA GLN A 241 17.13 7.06 -8.09
C GLN A 241 16.33 6.01 -7.32
N ARG A 242 15.20 6.41 -6.71
CA ARG A 242 14.28 5.56 -5.92
C ARG A 242 13.88 4.29 -6.69
N VAL A 243 13.36 4.46 -7.90
CA VAL A 243 12.89 3.33 -8.72
C VAL A 243 14.06 2.50 -9.25
N GLY A 244 15.23 3.11 -9.48
CA GLY A 244 16.44 2.39 -9.86
C GLY A 244 16.95 1.47 -8.75
N SER A 245 16.90 1.91 -7.49
CA SER A 245 17.27 1.10 -6.32
C SER A 245 16.29 -0.04 -6.11
N LEU A 246 14.98 0.26 -6.15
CA LEU A 246 13.92 -0.74 -6.08
C LEU A 246 14.09 -1.81 -7.17
N LEU A 247 14.39 -1.42 -8.41
CA LEU A 247 14.60 -2.35 -9.50
C LEU A 247 15.83 -3.24 -9.26
N ALA A 248 16.93 -2.66 -8.78
CA ALA A 248 18.15 -3.42 -8.52
C ALA A 248 17.92 -4.52 -7.48
N GLU A 249 17.25 -4.17 -6.38
CA GLU A 249 16.89 -5.13 -5.34
C GLU A 249 15.86 -6.15 -5.84
N ALA A 250 14.81 -5.70 -6.54
CA ALA A 250 13.77 -6.59 -7.04
C ALA A 250 14.32 -7.68 -7.98
N LEU A 251 15.28 -7.34 -8.86
CA LEU A 251 15.92 -8.31 -9.76
C LEU A 251 16.86 -9.27 -9.05
N GLU A 252 17.47 -8.86 -7.93
CA GLU A 252 18.34 -9.69 -7.10
C GLU A 252 17.53 -10.70 -6.28
N TYR A 253 16.41 -10.24 -5.68
CA TYR A 253 15.57 -11.08 -4.80
C TYR A 253 14.49 -11.88 -5.53
N LEU A 254 13.67 -11.24 -6.37
CA LEU A 254 12.53 -11.90 -7.02
C LEU A 254 12.84 -12.52 -8.36
N LYS A 255 13.95 -12.07 -8.98
CA LYS A 255 14.35 -12.50 -10.31
C LYS A 255 13.32 -12.05 -11.37
N ILE A 256 13.58 -12.30 -12.65
CA ILE A 256 12.67 -11.89 -13.72
C ILE A 256 12.47 -12.97 -14.78
N GLY A 257 11.23 -13.09 -15.26
CA GLY A 257 10.83 -14.09 -16.24
C GLY A 257 9.97 -15.21 -15.64
N ALA A 258 9.91 -16.34 -16.33
CA ALA A 258 9.18 -17.52 -15.89
C ALA A 258 10.08 -18.43 -15.03
N LYS A 259 9.45 -19.24 -14.17
CA LYS A 259 10.12 -20.31 -13.40
C LYS A 259 11.19 -19.79 -12.42
N THR A 260 10.97 -18.61 -11.84
CA THR A 260 11.90 -17.98 -10.88
C THR A 260 12.14 -18.81 -9.61
N SER A 261 11.12 -19.55 -9.15
CA SER A 261 11.21 -20.44 -7.98
C SER A 261 12.11 -21.66 -8.18
N VAL A 262 12.44 -22.03 -9.41
CA VAL A 262 13.30 -23.18 -9.74
C VAL A 262 14.66 -22.77 -10.33
N GLY A 263 15.10 -21.53 -10.04
CA GLY A 263 16.45 -21.07 -10.38
C GLY A 263 16.60 -20.40 -11.74
N TYR A 264 15.57 -19.70 -12.23
CA TYR A 264 15.66 -18.85 -13.43
C TYR A 264 15.53 -17.37 -13.10
N GLY A 265 16.11 -16.53 -13.94
CA GLY A 265 15.81 -15.10 -13.96
C GLY A 265 16.68 -14.23 -13.06
N GLY A 266 17.59 -14.81 -12.29
CA GLY A 266 18.49 -14.04 -11.43
C GLY A 266 19.39 -13.10 -12.23
N MET A 267 19.53 -11.86 -11.78
CA MET A 267 20.42 -10.86 -12.39
C MET A 267 21.21 -10.09 -11.32
N LYS A 268 22.43 -9.69 -11.67
CA LYS A 268 23.29 -8.80 -10.86
C LYS A 268 23.50 -7.47 -11.58
N ILE A 269 23.56 -6.38 -10.83
CA ILE A 269 23.90 -5.07 -11.39
C ILE A 269 25.41 -5.00 -11.71
N VAL A 270 25.76 -4.44 -12.87
CA VAL A 270 27.16 -4.28 -13.33
C VAL A 270 27.51 -2.81 -13.53
N SER A 271 26.53 -1.95 -13.80
CA SER A 271 26.72 -0.49 -13.76
C SER A 271 26.87 0.02 -12.32
N LYS A 272 27.25 1.28 -12.14
CA LYS A 272 27.25 1.93 -10.82
C LYS A 272 25.89 1.74 -10.15
N ARG A 273 25.88 1.10 -8.97
CA ARG A 273 24.67 0.93 -8.17
C ARG A 273 24.12 2.32 -7.82
N PRO A 274 22.78 2.52 -7.84
CA PRO A 274 22.19 3.72 -7.26
C PRO A 274 22.77 3.98 -5.87
N GLU A 275 23.16 5.22 -5.58
CA GLU A 275 23.81 5.59 -4.31
C GLU A 275 22.85 5.54 -3.12
N MET A 276 21.55 5.61 -3.40
CA MET A 276 20.49 5.56 -2.41
C MET A 276 19.99 4.13 -2.25
N ALA A 277 19.92 3.62 -1.02
CA ALA A 277 19.23 2.35 -0.74
C ALA A 277 17.72 2.52 -0.96
N TRP A 278 16.97 1.44 -1.24
CA TRP A 278 15.51 1.47 -1.16
C TRP A 278 15.06 1.47 0.31
N GLU A 279 15.42 2.56 1.00
CA GLU A 279 14.96 2.87 2.34
C GLU A 279 13.89 3.94 2.22
N VAL A 280 12.71 3.65 2.76
CA VAL A 280 11.73 4.68 3.00
C VAL A 280 12.28 5.49 4.16
N GLU A 281 12.74 6.72 3.89
CA GLU A 281 13.14 7.61 4.99
C GLU A 281 11.96 7.71 5.98
N PRO A 282 12.20 7.43 7.28
CA PRO A 282 11.17 7.59 8.28
C PRO A 282 10.76 9.08 8.33
N VAL A 283 9.46 9.32 8.44
CA VAL A 283 8.92 10.67 8.45
C VAL A 283 9.41 11.38 9.72
N LYS A 284 10.20 12.45 9.54
CA LYS A 284 11.04 13.09 10.59
C LYS A 284 10.32 13.61 11.84
N GLY A 285 8.98 13.63 11.87
CA GLY A 285 8.19 14.08 13.03
C GLY A 285 7.37 13.00 13.74
N VAL A 286 7.27 11.78 13.19
CA VAL A 286 6.38 10.75 13.73
C VAL A 286 6.98 10.12 14.98
N ILE A 287 6.29 10.30 16.10
CA ILE A 287 6.69 9.72 17.37
C ILE A 287 6.45 8.22 17.34
N GLN A 288 7.50 7.44 17.55
CA GLN A 288 7.46 5.99 17.55
C GLN A 288 8.03 5.40 18.84
N THR A 289 7.65 4.15 19.13
CA THR A 289 8.31 3.30 20.11
C THR A 289 8.79 2.04 19.43
N PHE A 290 10.01 1.59 19.72
CA PHE A 290 10.43 0.25 19.32
C PHE A 290 9.74 -0.78 20.22
N ILE A 291 9.31 -1.91 19.66
CA ILE A 291 8.67 -2.99 20.41
C ILE A 291 9.67 -4.14 20.52
N SER A 292 10.02 -4.50 21.74
CA SER A 292 10.87 -5.65 22.07
C SER A 292 10.02 -6.72 22.74
N TYR A 293 9.97 -7.92 22.16
CA TYR A 293 9.17 -9.05 22.64
C TYR A 293 9.65 -10.37 22.03
N SER A 294 9.29 -11.51 22.62
CA SER A 294 9.52 -12.82 21.98
C SER A 294 8.50 -13.07 20.88
N HIS A 295 8.90 -13.63 19.74
CA HIS A 295 7.98 -13.97 18.64
C HIS A 295 6.82 -14.89 19.06
N GLU A 296 7.01 -15.71 20.11
CA GLU A 296 5.96 -16.57 20.69
C GLU A 296 4.80 -15.75 21.31
N ASP A 297 5.06 -14.50 21.70
CA ASP A 297 4.08 -13.61 22.34
C ASP A 297 3.38 -12.66 21.35
N LYS A 298 3.62 -12.81 20.04
CA LYS A 298 3.17 -11.88 19.00
C LYS A 298 1.69 -11.54 19.08
N GLU A 299 0.83 -12.54 19.26
CA GLU A 299 -0.62 -12.33 19.29
C GLU A 299 -1.04 -11.42 20.46
N LYS A 300 -0.59 -11.72 21.68
CA LYS A 300 -0.88 -10.92 22.89
C LYS A 300 -0.35 -9.48 22.77
N VAL A 301 0.83 -9.31 22.20
CA VAL A 301 1.45 -8.00 21.98
C VAL A 301 0.63 -7.18 20.98
N LEU A 302 0.21 -7.77 19.86
CA LEU A 302 -0.61 -7.09 18.85
C LEU A 302 -1.99 -6.71 19.38
N GLU A 303 -2.62 -7.57 20.19
CA GLU A 303 -3.88 -7.26 20.88
C GLU A 303 -3.74 -6.04 21.78
N PHE A 304 -2.68 -5.99 22.60
CA PHE A 304 -2.43 -4.85 23.48
C PHE A 304 -2.14 -3.57 22.69
N ILE A 305 -1.31 -3.64 21.64
CA ILE A 305 -1.06 -2.51 20.72
C ILE A 305 -2.36 -1.97 20.13
N ALA A 306 -3.27 -2.85 19.71
CA ALA A 306 -4.56 -2.45 19.14
C ALA A 306 -5.39 -1.61 20.13
N THR A 307 -5.34 -1.94 21.43
CA THR A 307 -6.03 -1.14 22.47
C THR A 307 -5.39 0.23 22.70
N ALA A 308 -4.09 0.37 22.43
CA ALA A 308 -3.34 1.61 22.61
C ALA A 308 -3.43 2.57 21.41
N ALA A 309 -3.81 2.06 20.24
CA ALA A 309 -3.87 2.81 18.98
C ALA A 309 -4.70 4.11 19.02
N PRO A 310 -5.91 4.14 19.64
CA PRO A 310 -6.71 5.37 19.72
C PRO A 310 -6.05 6.48 20.55
N TYR A 311 -5.09 6.15 21.41
CA TYR A 311 -4.36 7.09 22.26
C TYR A 311 -3.09 7.65 21.59
N GLY A 312 -2.81 7.28 20.33
CA GLY A 312 -1.70 7.82 19.55
C GLY A 312 -0.39 7.05 19.67
N VAL A 313 -0.43 5.79 20.13
CA VAL A 313 0.76 4.93 20.16
C VAL A 313 1.06 4.42 18.75
N SER A 314 2.29 4.66 18.29
CA SER A 314 2.80 4.15 17.01
C SER A 314 4.02 3.25 17.25
N PRO A 315 3.86 1.93 17.33
CA PRO A 315 5.01 1.03 17.36
C PRO A 315 5.80 1.10 16.04
N TRP A 316 7.11 0.97 16.16
CA TRP A 316 8.01 0.60 15.07
C TRP A 316 8.01 -0.92 14.94
N ARG A 317 7.95 -1.44 13.71
CA ARG A 317 7.91 -2.88 13.45
C ARG A 317 9.07 -3.32 12.56
N ASP A 318 9.56 -4.50 12.89
CA ASP A 318 10.46 -5.34 12.10
C ASP A 318 9.97 -5.56 10.66
N GLU A 319 8.68 -5.84 10.50
CA GLU A 319 8.04 -6.12 9.20
C GLU A 319 7.89 -4.89 8.28
N ASP A 320 8.12 -3.66 8.78
CA ASP A 320 8.05 -2.42 7.99
C ASP A 320 9.40 -2.04 7.32
N GLY A 321 10.45 -2.84 7.51
CA GLY A 321 11.78 -2.47 7.00
C GLY A 321 12.94 -3.44 7.16
N LEU A 322 12.79 -4.59 7.83
CA LEU A 322 13.87 -5.55 8.02
C LEU A 322 13.86 -6.65 6.94
N MET A 323 14.22 -6.29 5.71
CA MET A 323 14.99 -7.22 4.89
C MET A 323 16.43 -6.71 4.86
N PRO A 324 17.36 -7.29 5.63
CA PRO A 324 18.78 -7.01 5.43
C PRO A 324 19.16 -7.27 3.97
N HIS A 325 19.98 -6.39 3.39
CA HIS A 325 20.56 -6.71 2.08
C HIS A 325 21.40 -7.99 2.21
N LEU A 326 21.56 -8.78 1.15
CA LEU A 326 22.39 -9.99 1.20
C LEU A 326 23.84 -9.59 1.61
N GLY A 327 24.25 -9.91 2.84
CA GLY A 327 25.54 -9.53 3.43
C GLY A 327 25.49 -8.49 4.55
N GLU A 328 24.32 -7.91 4.86
CA GLU A 328 24.10 -7.10 6.06
C GLU A 328 23.59 -7.96 7.22
N GLU A 329 24.10 -7.73 8.41
CA GLU A 329 23.64 -8.39 9.63
C GLU A 329 22.28 -7.81 10.03
N LEU A 330 21.24 -8.66 10.21
CA LEU A 330 19.90 -8.27 10.67
C LEU A 330 19.95 -7.35 11.90
N TRP A 331 20.94 -7.59 12.76
CA TRP A 331 21.18 -6.85 13.98
C TRP A 331 21.57 -5.39 13.78
N GLU A 332 22.34 -5.07 12.74
CA GLU A 332 22.71 -3.68 12.47
C GLU A 332 21.47 -2.85 12.14
N LYS A 333 20.47 -3.45 11.49
CA LYS A 333 19.21 -2.76 11.19
C LYS A 333 18.32 -2.58 12.42
N ILE A 334 18.33 -3.53 13.36
CA ILE A 334 17.64 -3.39 14.65
C ILE A 334 18.30 -2.27 15.47
N ASP A 335 19.63 -2.27 15.55
CA ASP A 335 20.40 -1.24 16.23
C ASP A 335 20.12 0.15 15.60
N GLN A 336 20.15 0.26 14.27
CA GLN A 336 19.78 1.48 13.55
C GLN A 336 18.34 1.91 13.83
N ALA A 337 17.40 0.97 13.89
CA ALA A 337 16.01 1.27 14.20
C ALA A 337 15.83 1.83 15.62
N ILE A 338 16.48 1.22 16.61
CA ILE A 338 16.48 1.72 17.99
C ILE A 338 17.19 3.08 18.06
N GLU A 339 18.23 3.33 17.25
CA GLU A 339 18.98 4.60 17.26
C GLU A 339 18.14 5.78 16.73
N LYS A 340 17.24 5.56 15.76
CA LYS A 340 16.41 6.62 15.13
C LYS A 340 15.86 7.65 16.12
N GLU A 341 16.02 8.93 15.81
CA GLU A 341 15.62 10.03 16.70
C GLU A 341 14.12 10.02 17.03
N ASN A 342 13.29 9.62 16.06
CA ASN A 342 11.85 9.57 16.20
C ASN A 342 11.34 8.36 17.01
N VAL A 343 12.22 7.39 17.34
CA VAL A 343 11.97 6.32 18.30
C VAL A 343 12.32 6.83 19.70
N VAL A 344 11.30 7.21 20.47
CA VAL A 344 11.50 7.94 21.75
C VAL A 344 11.67 7.02 22.95
N ALA A 345 11.26 5.77 22.84
CA ALA A 345 11.40 4.75 23.87
C ALA A 345 11.39 3.35 23.25
N VAL A 346 11.83 2.38 24.07
CA VAL A 346 11.70 0.96 23.80
C VAL A 346 10.64 0.39 24.74
N SER A 347 9.55 -0.12 24.18
CA SER A 347 8.48 -0.78 24.92
C SER A 347 8.79 -2.27 24.96
N LEU A 348 9.15 -2.74 26.15
CA LEU A 348 9.64 -4.08 26.41
C LEU A 348 8.50 -4.92 26.97
N PHE A 349 7.98 -5.84 26.16
CA PHE A 349 6.95 -6.77 26.58
C PHE A 349 7.58 -8.00 27.24
N LEU A 350 7.16 -8.28 28.48
CA LEU A 350 7.79 -9.27 29.34
C LEU A 350 6.89 -10.47 29.62
N SER A 351 7.42 -11.64 29.29
CA SER A 351 6.97 -13.01 29.55
C SER A 351 8.17 -13.92 29.88
N GLU A 352 7.94 -15.14 30.35
CA GLU A 352 8.96 -16.18 30.48
C GLU A 352 9.73 -16.41 29.16
N ASN A 353 9.04 -16.33 28.01
CA ASN A 353 9.66 -16.47 26.69
C ASN A 353 10.62 -15.31 26.38
N SER A 354 10.22 -14.08 26.68
CA SER A 354 11.04 -12.88 26.41
C SER A 354 12.27 -12.80 27.31
N VAL A 355 12.17 -13.23 28.58
CA VAL A 355 13.31 -13.14 29.52
C VAL A 355 14.37 -14.19 29.23
N ALA A 356 14.00 -15.26 28.51
CA ALA A 356 14.89 -16.29 28.02
C ALA A 356 15.52 -15.96 26.64
N SER A 357 15.04 -14.92 25.95
CA SER A 357 15.52 -14.54 24.61
C SER A 357 16.83 -13.73 24.70
N GLU A 358 17.85 -14.20 23.97
CA GLU A 358 19.13 -13.49 23.85
C GLU A 358 18.97 -12.19 23.05
N GLU A 359 18.03 -12.17 22.10
CA GLU A 359 17.68 -11.02 21.26
C GLU A 359 17.16 -9.87 22.11
N VAL A 360 16.19 -10.15 22.99
CA VAL A 360 15.60 -9.17 23.91
C VAL A 360 16.67 -8.59 24.85
N LEU A 361 17.56 -9.43 25.38
CA LEU A 361 18.67 -8.98 26.24
C LEU A 361 19.61 -8.01 25.50
N ARG A 362 19.95 -8.31 24.25
CA ARG A 362 20.80 -7.45 23.42
C ARG A 362 20.14 -6.09 23.17
N GLU A 363 18.85 -6.08 22.83
CA GLU A 363 18.09 -4.85 22.60
C GLU A 363 18.07 -3.98 23.86
N ILE A 364 17.91 -4.57 25.04
CA ILE A 364 17.98 -3.87 26.33
C ILE A 364 19.36 -3.25 26.54
N GLU A 365 20.45 -4.01 26.35
CA GLU A 365 21.81 -3.51 26.52
C GLU A 365 22.13 -2.36 25.55
N PHE A 366 21.73 -2.49 24.29
CA PHE A 366 21.88 -1.46 23.28
C PHE A 366 21.09 -0.19 23.63
N THR A 367 19.85 -0.35 24.11
CA THR A 367 19.00 0.75 24.56
C THR A 367 19.61 1.51 25.74
N HIS A 368 20.18 0.79 26.71
CA HIS A 368 20.90 1.39 27.84
C HIS A 368 22.12 2.20 27.39
N ARG A 369 22.88 1.69 26.40
CA ARG A 369 24.02 2.42 25.80
C ARG A 369 23.58 3.74 25.17
N LEU A 370 22.44 3.74 24.48
CA LEU A 370 21.85 4.95 23.88
C LEU A 370 21.17 5.88 24.90
N LYS A 371 21.05 5.45 26.16
CA LYS A 371 20.31 6.15 27.22
C LYS A 371 18.85 6.45 26.84
N LYS A 372 18.26 5.60 26.01
CA LYS A 372 16.83 5.68 25.68
C LYS A 372 16.01 5.06 26.80
N HIS A 373 14.78 5.55 26.96
CA HIS A 373 13.89 5.07 28.01
C HIS A 373 13.33 3.69 27.65
N ILE A 374 13.32 2.77 28.63
CA ILE A 374 12.67 1.47 28.52
C ILE A 374 11.37 1.51 29.30
N ILE A 375 10.27 1.10 28.67
CA ILE A 375 8.94 0.99 29.26
C ILE A 375 8.62 -0.51 29.41
N PRO A 376 8.71 -1.08 30.62
CA PRO A 376 8.39 -2.49 30.84
C PRO A 376 6.87 -2.70 30.86
N ILE A 377 6.39 -3.67 30.08
CA ILE A 377 4.98 -4.05 29.95
C ILE A 377 4.88 -5.55 30.18
N LEU A 378 4.30 -5.97 31.30
CA LEU A 378 4.19 -7.38 31.67
C LEU A 378 3.00 -8.01 30.96
N LEU A 379 3.26 -9.09 30.23
CA LEU A 379 2.26 -10.00 29.66
C LEU A 379 1.78 -11.03 30.68
N GLU A 380 2.63 -11.34 31.67
CA GLU A 380 2.35 -12.26 32.77
C GLU A 380 3.22 -11.92 33.98
N LYS A 381 2.88 -12.49 35.14
CA LYS A 381 3.59 -12.25 36.40
C LYS A 381 4.11 -13.57 36.96
N THR A 382 5.40 -13.82 36.75
CA THR A 382 6.12 -15.02 37.21
C THR A 382 7.36 -14.63 38.03
N GLU A 383 7.98 -15.58 38.74
CA GLU A 383 9.18 -15.30 39.54
C GLU A 383 10.37 -14.91 38.65
N GLU A 384 10.46 -15.54 37.48
CA GLU A 384 11.44 -15.32 36.44
C GLU A 384 11.36 -13.89 35.89
N VAL A 385 10.16 -13.43 35.56
CA VAL A 385 9.94 -12.06 35.08
C VAL A 385 10.29 -11.02 36.15
N ASN A 386 9.92 -11.25 37.42
CA ASN A 386 10.28 -10.35 38.51
C ASN A 386 11.80 -10.29 38.73
N SER A 387 12.46 -11.46 38.74
CA SER A 387 13.93 -11.56 38.84
C SER A 387 14.63 -10.83 37.68
N PHE A 388 14.08 -10.92 36.46
CA PHE A 388 14.60 -10.22 35.30
C PHE A 388 14.50 -8.69 35.45
N LEU A 389 13.36 -8.17 35.92
CA LEU A 389 13.15 -6.74 36.18
C LEU A 389 14.17 -6.19 37.19
N GLU A 390 14.41 -6.92 38.28
CA GLU A 390 15.38 -6.54 39.31
C GLU A 390 16.81 -6.58 38.77
N LYS A 391 17.17 -7.64 38.04
CA LYS A 391 18.53 -7.86 37.56
C LYS A 391 18.94 -6.90 36.43
N TYR A 392 18.11 -6.79 35.39
CA TYR A 392 18.48 -6.10 34.15
C TYR A 392 17.96 -4.68 34.06
N LEU A 393 16.77 -4.40 34.62
CA LEU A 393 16.19 -3.05 34.61
C LEU A 393 16.41 -2.31 35.93
N LYS A 394 16.95 -2.98 36.97
CA LYS A 394 17.20 -2.43 38.31
C LYS A 394 15.95 -1.83 38.95
N LEU A 395 14.81 -2.47 38.72
CA LEU A 395 13.49 -2.02 39.17
C LEU A 395 13.07 -2.77 40.44
N GLU A 396 13.68 -2.45 41.60
CA GLU A 396 13.34 -3.07 42.89
C GLU A 396 11.89 -2.74 43.36
N ARG A 397 11.37 -1.59 42.94
CA ARG A 397 9.96 -1.13 43.06
C ARG A 397 9.58 -0.23 41.88
N GLY A 398 9.91 -0.68 40.67
CA GLY A 398 9.81 0.13 39.46
C GLY A 398 8.39 0.33 38.93
N TYR A 399 8.22 1.38 38.12
CA TYR A 399 7.01 1.62 37.33
C TYR A 399 7.02 0.70 36.11
N TYR A 400 6.20 -0.34 36.12
CA TYR A 400 5.90 -1.20 34.98
C TYR A 400 4.40 -1.20 34.71
N LEU A 401 4.02 -1.49 33.47
CA LEU A 401 2.62 -1.65 33.07
C LEU A 401 2.27 -3.13 33.05
N ARG A 402 0.99 -3.44 33.27
CA ARG A 402 0.46 -4.80 33.17
C ARG A 402 -0.67 -4.80 32.15
N VAL A 403 -0.66 -5.73 31.21
CA VAL A 403 -1.65 -5.73 30.13
C VAL A 403 -3.08 -5.93 30.63
N GLU A 404 -3.27 -6.54 31.80
CA GLU A 404 -4.59 -6.74 32.42
C GLU A 404 -5.13 -5.48 33.11
N GLU A 405 -4.31 -4.46 33.31
CA GLU A 405 -4.79 -3.18 33.86
C GLU A 405 -5.58 -2.40 32.79
N SER A 406 -6.83 -2.08 33.10
CA SER A 406 -7.70 -1.31 32.19
C SER A 406 -7.13 0.03 31.74
N LEU A 407 -6.25 0.63 32.55
CA LEU A 407 -5.59 1.90 32.27
C LEU A 407 -4.18 1.78 31.67
N ALA A 408 -3.67 0.57 31.45
CA ALA A 408 -2.33 0.38 30.91
C ALA A 408 -2.13 1.00 29.53
N PRO A 409 -3.07 0.89 28.56
CA PRO A 409 -2.90 1.53 27.25
C PRO A 409 -2.75 3.05 27.33
N GLN A 410 -3.53 3.72 28.18
CA GLN A 410 -3.45 5.18 28.37
C GLN A 410 -2.16 5.58 29.09
N LYS A 411 -1.74 4.83 30.12
CA LYS A 411 -0.47 5.07 30.82
C LYS A 411 0.72 4.90 29.88
N TRP A 412 0.66 3.89 29.01
CA TRP A 412 1.68 3.66 27.99
C TRP A 412 1.78 4.84 27.03
N ALA A 413 0.63 5.26 26.47
CA ALA A 413 0.56 6.43 25.60
C ALA A 413 1.07 7.70 26.30
N ASP A 414 0.66 7.97 27.54
CA ASP A 414 1.10 9.15 28.29
C ASP A 414 2.61 9.16 28.52
N THR A 415 3.18 7.99 28.82
CA THR A 415 4.63 7.83 28.98
C THR A 415 5.36 8.18 27.69
N LEU A 416 4.90 7.67 26.54
CA LEU A 416 5.47 7.98 25.24
C LEU A 416 5.35 9.46 24.87
N LEU A 417 4.18 10.09 25.10
CA LEU A 417 3.96 11.51 24.85
C LEU A 417 4.87 12.39 25.72
N ASN A 418 5.16 11.96 26.95
CA ASN A 418 6.10 12.64 27.84
C ASN A 418 7.55 12.49 27.36
N GLN A 419 7.98 11.27 26.98
CA GLN A 419 9.34 11.04 26.46
C GLN A 419 9.59 11.82 25.17
N ALA A 420 8.59 11.90 24.28
CA ALA A 420 8.63 12.70 23.07
C ALA A 420 8.48 14.21 23.30
N ARG A 421 8.33 14.67 24.55
CA ARG A 421 8.12 16.09 24.93
C ARG A 421 6.93 16.75 24.22
N VAL A 422 5.92 15.96 23.85
CA VAL A 422 4.71 16.49 23.19
C VAL A 422 3.86 17.29 24.16
N LYS A 423 3.83 16.87 25.42
CA LYS A 423 3.04 17.55 26.48
C LYS A 423 3.51 18.98 26.74
N SER A 424 4.76 19.30 26.41
CA SER A 424 5.30 20.66 26.48
C SER A 424 5.35 21.38 25.12
N ALA A 425 4.93 20.73 24.04
CA ALA A 425 4.91 21.32 22.71
C ALA A 425 3.73 22.30 22.56
N THR A 426 3.99 23.44 21.92
CA THR A 426 2.94 24.40 21.56
C THR A 426 2.21 24.02 20.27
N GLU A 427 2.84 23.19 19.44
CA GLU A 427 2.40 22.80 18.12
C GLU A 427 2.53 21.29 17.97
N VAL A 428 1.43 20.64 17.57
CA VAL A 428 1.37 19.18 17.42
C VAL A 428 0.66 18.86 16.12
N VAL A 429 1.14 17.83 15.43
CA VAL A 429 0.50 17.27 14.24
C VAL A 429 -0.26 16.01 14.64
N PHE A 430 -1.54 15.91 14.26
CA PHE A 430 -2.26 14.64 14.22
C PHE A 430 -2.29 14.14 12.79
N TYR A 431 -1.72 12.96 12.61
CA TYR A 431 -1.79 12.20 11.37
C TYR A 431 -2.91 11.17 11.47
N LEU A 432 -3.98 11.35 10.70
CA LEU A 432 -5.17 10.51 10.73
C LEU A 432 -5.09 9.43 9.65
N GLY A 433 -4.57 8.24 9.98
CA GLY A 433 -4.19 7.19 9.02
C GLY A 433 -5.21 6.06 8.83
N HIS A 434 -6.52 6.31 9.00
CA HIS A 434 -7.55 5.25 9.02
C HIS A 434 -7.87 4.63 7.65
N ARG A 435 -7.39 5.22 6.54
CA ARG A 435 -7.66 4.73 5.17
C ARG A 435 -6.40 4.34 4.40
N GLU A 436 -5.27 4.19 5.07
CA GLU A 436 -3.98 3.89 4.43
C GLU A 436 -3.45 2.55 4.90
N ALA A 437 -2.91 1.73 4.00
CA ALA A 437 -2.39 0.41 4.34
C ALA A 437 -1.06 0.44 5.10
N VAL A 438 -0.29 1.50 4.93
CA VAL A 438 1.06 1.62 5.49
C VAL A 438 1.10 2.87 6.34
N ILE A 439 1.96 2.88 7.36
CA ILE A 439 2.33 4.09 8.10
C ILE A 439 3.33 4.89 7.24
N SER A 440 2.91 5.25 6.03
CA SER A 440 3.65 6.15 5.16
C SER A 440 3.17 7.57 5.45
N ALA A 441 3.54 8.15 6.59
CA ALA A 441 2.93 9.40 7.00
C ALA A 441 3.22 10.52 5.98
N LYS A 442 2.24 10.87 5.14
CA LYS A 442 2.35 11.99 4.18
C LYS A 442 2.15 13.33 4.91
N ILE A 443 2.97 13.57 5.93
CA ILE A 443 3.01 14.84 6.63
C ILE A 443 3.64 15.86 5.69
N PRO A 444 2.99 17.01 5.42
CA PRO A 444 3.55 18.07 4.60
C PRO A 444 4.95 18.45 5.08
N GLU A 445 5.90 18.70 4.18
CA GLU A 445 7.30 18.96 4.51
C GLU A 445 7.47 20.03 5.60
N LYS A 446 6.72 21.12 5.48
CA LYS A 446 6.66 22.22 6.47
C LYS A 446 6.21 21.81 7.88
N TRP A 447 5.60 20.63 8.03
CA TRP A 447 5.10 20.10 9.30
C TRP A 447 5.97 18.98 9.87
N GLN A 448 6.95 18.47 9.13
CA GLN A 448 7.74 17.30 9.54
C GLN A 448 8.68 17.58 10.72
N ASN A 449 8.96 18.84 11.03
CA ASN A 449 9.77 19.22 12.21
C ASN A 449 8.94 19.32 13.50
N MET A 450 7.61 19.17 13.41
CA MET A 450 6.71 19.18 14.58
C MET A 450 6.50 17.75 15.11
N PRO A 451 6.28 17.57 16.42
CA PRO A 451 5.90 16.28 16.97
C PRO A 451 4.57 15.82 16.37
N ALA A 452 4.57 14.64 15.76
CA ALA A 452 3.41 14.07 15.10
C ALA A 452 2.92 12.80 15.80
N ILE A 453 1.65 12.82 16.19
CA ILE A 453 0.91 11.70 16.74
C ILE A 453 0.15 11.02 15.61
N VAL A 454 0.33 9.71 15.46
CA VAL A 454 -0.36 8.90 14.46
C VAL A 454 -1.60 8.27 15.10
N LEU A 455 -2.76 8.53 14.52
CA LEU A 455 -4.05 7.99 14.97
C LEU A 455 -4.59 7.05 13.90
N ARG A 456 -4.78 5.78 14.29
CA ARG A 456 -5.20 4.69 13.41
C ARG A 456 -6.24 3.82 14.08
N ASN A 457 -6.89 2.98 13.28
CA ASN A 457 -7.83 1.99 13.77
C ASN A 457 -7.12 0.87 14.54
N SER A 458 -7.69 0.47 15.68
CA SER A 458 -7.26 -0.69 16.44
C SER A 458 -7.18 -1.96 15.60
N GLU A 459 -8.14 -2.22 14.70
CA GLU A 459 -8.15 -3.38 13.79
C GLU A 459 -6.93 -3.44 12.87
N TYR A 460 -6.30 -2.29 12.57
CA TYR A 460 -5.09 -2.25 11.75
C TYR A 460 -3.97 -3.08 12.38
N TRP A 461 -3.83 -3.05 13.70
CA TRP A 461 -2.75 -3.74 14.39
C TRP A 461 -2.96 -5.24 14.50
N LEU A 462 -4.21 -5.68 14.47
CA LEU A 462 -4.56 -7.10 14.46
C LEU A 462 -4.33 -7.72 13.08
N ASN A 463 -4.54 -6.96 12.00
CA ASN A 463 -4.30 -7.41 10.63
C ASN A 463 -3.76 -6.28 9.72
N PRO A 464 -2.45 -5.98 9.80
CA PRO A 464 -1.83 -4.81 9.18
C PRO A 464 -1.68 -4.91 7.65
N PHE A 465 -1.80 -6.11 7.09
CA PHE A 465 -1.76 -6.33 5.63
C PHE A 465 -3.15 -6.50 5.00
N GLY A 466 -4.19 -6.65 5.83
CA GLY A 466 -5.59 -6.69 5.42
C GLY A 466 -5.89 -7.62 4.24
N LYS A 467 -7.05 -7.44 3.62
CA LYS A 467 -7.29 -7.85 2.23
C LYS A 467 -7.00 -6.66 1.32
N GLU A 468 -6.59 -6.92 0.08
CA GLU A 468 -6.35 -5.87 -0.92
C GLU A 468 -7.59 -4.98 -1.06
N GLY A 469 -7.44 -3.67 -0.78
CA GLY A 469 -8.55 -2.70 -0.81
C GLY A 469 -9.36 -2.54 0.49
N GLN A 470 -8.98 -3.20 1.58
CA GLN A 470 -9.65 -3.04 2.88
C GLN A 470 -9.51 -1.59 3.40
N ASP A 471 -10.64 -0.96 3.76
CA ASP A 471 -10.63 0.28 4.54
C ASP A 471 -10.74 -0.05 6.03
N TRP A 472 -10.04 0.71 6.89
CA TRP A 472 -10.13 0.56 8.34
C TRP A 472 -11.10 1.60 8.91
N ASN A 473 -12.23 1.81 8.23
CA ASN A 473 -13.28 2.66 8.78
C ASN A 473 -13.93 1.95 9.99
N PRO A 474 -14.36 2.69 11.03
CA PRO A 474 -15.17 2.13 12.12
C PRO A 474 -16.44 1.47 11.57
N LYS A 475 -16.80 0.29 12.09
CA LYS A 475 -17.93 -0.51 11.59
C LYS A 475 -19.15 -0.45 12.51
N SER A 476 -19.02 0.19 13.67
CA SER A 476 -20.04 0.29 14.71
C SER A 476 -19.91 1.59 15.52
N GLU A 477 -20.93 1.92 16.29
CA GLU A 477 -20.88 3.04 17.25
C GLU A 477 -19.84 2.78 18.35
N GLU A 478 -19.66 1.53 18.77
CA GLU A 478 -18.66 1.12 19.76
C GLU A 478 -17.24 1.39 19.26
N ASP A 479 -16.97 1.16 17.97
CA ASP A 479 -15.67 1.49 17.37
C ASP A 479 -15.43 3.00 17.40
N TYR A 480 -16.45 3.81 17.09
CA TYR A 480 -16.36 5.26 17.23
C TYR A 480 -16.09 5.70 18.67
N GLN A 481 -16.71 5.05 19.65
CA GLN A 481 -16.51 5.36 21.07
C GLN A 481 -15.05 5.18 21.51
N LYS A 482 -14.34 4.17 20.99
CA LYS A 482 -12.91 3.97 21.28
C LYS A 482 -12.05 5.16 20.86
N TYR A 483 -12.32 5.77 19.71
CA TYR A 483 -11.61 6.99 19.28
C TYR A 483 -12.03 8.20 20.09
N GLU A 484 -13.31 8.29 20.45
CA GLU A 484 -13.79 9.37 21.30
C GLU A 484 -13.08 9.37 22.66
N ASP A 485 -12.90 8.20 23.26
CA ASP A 485 -12.13 8.04 24.50
C ASP A 485 -10.64 8.40 24.31
N GLY A 486 -10.06 8.02 23.17
CA GLY A 486 -8.72 8.43 22.75
C GLY A 486 -8.56 9.95 22.63
N PHE A 487 -9.49 10.63 21.96
CA PHE A 487 -9.48 12.08 21.84
C PHE A 487 -9.71 12.79 23.17
N ARG A 488 -10.56 12.24 24.05
CA ARG A 488 -10.75 12.76 25.40
C ARG A 488 -9.45 12.69 26.20
N PHE A 489 -8.74 11.55 26.13
CA PHE A 489 -7.43 11.39 26.74
C PHE A 489 -6.43 12.40 26.19
N LEU A 490 -6.26 12.44 24.86
CA LEU A 490 -5.32 13.36 24.20
C LEU A 490 -5.61 14.82 24.51
N ARG A 491 -6.89 15.20 24.61
CA ARG A 491 -7.29 16.56 24.99
C ARG A 491 -6.82 16.95 26.38
N VAL A 492 -6.83 16.00 27.33
CA VAL A 492 -6.32 16.22 28.70
C VAL A 492 -4.80 16.22 28.70
N SER A 493 -4.17 15.29 27.98
CA SER A 493 -2.71 15.14 27.94
C SER A 493 -1.98 16.26 27.19
N LEU A 494 -2.69 16.97 26.31
CA LEU A 494 -2.17 18.03 25.43
C LEU A 494 -2.79 19.40 25.76
N ASP A 495 -2.96 19.70 27.04
CA ASP A 495 -3.56 20.95 27.53
C ASP A 495 -2.73 22.21 27.19
N GLY A 496 -1.42 22.08 27.04
CA GLY A 496 -0.50 23.16 26.64
C GLY A 496 -0.48 23.51 25.15
N VAL A 497 -1.12 22.71 24.29
CA VAL A 497 -1.06 22.90 22.84
C VAL A 497 -1.89 24.11 22.39
N LYS A 498 -1.25 25.00 21.62
CA LYS A 498 -1.87 26.23 21.10
C LYS A 498 -2.29 26.11 19.63
N ARG A 499 -1.61 25.27 18.85
CA ARG A 499 -1.90 25.02 17.44
C ARG A 499 -1.91 23.51 17.18
N LEU A 500 -3.01 23.02 16.62
CA LEU A 500 -3.15 21.63 16.24
C LEU A 500 -3.28 21.52 14.72
N TYR A 501 -2.41 20.72 14.13
CA TYR A 501 -2.30 20.51 12.69
C TYR A 501 -2.84 19.14 12.32
N LEU A 502 -3.78 19.06 11.38
CA LEU A 502 -4.46 17.80 11.02
C LEU A 502 -4.19 17.44 9.57
N CYS A 503 -3.71 16.22 9.31
CA CYS A 503 -3.55 15.68 7.96
C CYS A 503 -3.87 14.18 7.92
N GLY A 504 -3.84 13.57 6.74
CA GLY A 504 -4.08 12.15 6.52
C GLY A 504 -5.41 11.87 5.82
N TYR A 505 -5.90 10.64 5.95
CA TYR A 505 -7.15 10.17 5.37
C TYR A 505 -7.96 9.38 6.39
N THR A 506 -9.14 9.91 6.74
CA THR A 506 -9.97 9.37 7.81
C THR A 506 -11.47 9.47 7.48
N PRO A 507 -12.33 8.63 8.09
CA PRO A 507 -13.77 8.88 8.18
C PRO A 507 -14.09 10.28 8.69
N LEU A 508 -15.21 10.85 8.23
CA LEU A 508 -15.62 12.20 8.59
C LEU A 508 -16.03 12.27 10.07
N GLY A 509 -16.58 11.19 10.62
CA GLY A 509 -16.90 11.09 12.03
C GLY A 509 -15.68 11.34 12.93
N ILE A 510 -14.58 10.65 12.64
CA ILE A 510 -13.31 10.81 13.38
C ILE A 510 -12.75 12.22 13.19
N ALA A 511 -12.78 12.77 11.96
CA ALA A 511 -12.32 14.14 11.73
C ALA A 511 -13.16 15.17 12.51
N GLY A 512 -14.48 15.00 12.56
CA GLY A 512 -15.39 15.87 13.29
C GLY A 512 -15.21 15.82 14.81
N MET A 513 -14.86 14.66 15.37
CA MET A 513 -14.54 14.54 16.80
C MET A 513 -13.41 15.49 17.23
N ILE A 514 -12.44 15.75 16.35
CA ILE A 514 -11.32 16.65 16.68
C ILE A 514 -11.82 18.08 16.89
N GLY A 515 -12.68 18.60 16.00
CA GLY A 515 -13.31 19.91 16.20
C GLY A 515 -14.34 19.93 17.33
N LYS A 516 -14.86 18.77 17.75
CA LYS A 516 -15.65 18.63 18.99
C LYS A 516 -14.79 18.89 20.24
N TYR A 517 -13.60 18.28 20.36
CA TYR A 517 -12.76 18.35 21.56
C TYR A 517 -11.79 19.54 21.61
N TRP A 518 -11.30 19.98 20.46
CA TRP A 518 -10.40 21.13 20.29
C TRP A 518 -11.14 22.33 19.70
N ASP A 519 -12.32 22.64 20.24
CA ASP A 519 -13.16 23.74 19.76
C ASP A 519 -12.60 25.14 20.09
N ARG A 520 -13.28 26.19 19.61
CA ARG A 520 -12.83 27.58 19.78
C ARG A 520 -12.64 28.05 21.22
N ALA A 521 -13.32 27.48 22.21
CA ALA A 521 -13.21 27.92 23.60
C ALA A 521 -12.01 27.33 24.33
N THR A 522 -11.41 26.27 23.77
CA THR A 522 -10.14 25.72 24.28
C THR A 522 -8.97 26.69 24.10
N GLY A 523 -9.14 27.75 23.31
CA GLY A 523 -8.06 28.69 23.00
C GLY A 523 -7.04 28.14 22.00
N ILE A 524 -7.30 26.99 21.37
CA ILE A 524 -6.47 26.41 20.33
C ILE A 524 -6.82 26.96 18.94
N LYS A 525 -5.84 26.98 18.04
CA LYS A 525 -6.04 27.18 16.60
C LYS A 525 -5.97 25.83 15.90
N LEU A 526 -7.01 25.49 15.14
CA LEU A 526 -6.99 24.32 14.26
C LEU A 526 -6.51 24.71 12.86
N ILE A 527 -5.59 23.91 12.33
CA ILE A 527 -5.10 23.99 10.96
C ILE A 527 -5.25 22.60 10.34
N THR A 528 -5.84 22.51 9.16
CA THR A 528 -6.03 21.25 8.45
C THR A 528 -5.33 21.27 7.09
N TRP A 529 -4.87 20.11 6.64
CA TRP A 529 -4.25 19.94 5.33
C TRP A 529 -5.25 19.35 4.35
N ASN A 530 -5.45 20.03 3.22
CA ASN A 530 -6.16 19.43 2.11
C ASN A 530 -5.16 18.71 1.19
N SER A 531 -5.15 17.38 1.24
CA SER A 531 -4.26 16.55 0.41
C SER A 531 -4.56 16.62 -1.09
N TYR A 532 -5.73 17.11 -1.50
CA TYR A 532 -6.10 17.27 -2.92
C TYR A 532 -5.59 18.59 -3.50
N THR A 533 -5.65 19.68 -2.72
CA THR A 533 -5.19 21.01 -3.19
C THR A 533 -3.76 21.31 -2.76
N GLY A 534 -3.22 20.62 -1.76
CA GLY A 534 -1.90 20.89 -1.21
C GLY A 534 -1.85 22.17 -0.37
N GLU A 535 -2.95 22.52 0.29
CA GLU A 535 -3.12 23.80 1.00
C GLU A 535 -3.47 23.62 2.48
N GLU A 536 -3.12 24.63 3.27
CA GLU A 536 -3.52 24.78 4.66
C GLU A 536 -4.85 25.50 4.78
N TRP A 537 -5.79 24.91 5.49
CA TRP A 537 -7.08 25.50 5.80
C TRP A 537 -7.19 25.77 7.30
N SER A 538 -7.79 26.91 7.66
CA SER A 538 -8.07 27.25 9.05
C SER A 538 -9.26 28.21 9.10
N VAL A 539 -9.86 28.37 10.28
CA VAL A 539 -10.95 29.32 10.51
C VAL A 539 -10.61 30.26 11.66
N GLY A 540 -11.12 31.49 11.60
CA GLY A 540 -11.20 32.37 12.77
C GLY A 540 -12.07 31.79 13.88
N ARG A 541 -12.03 32.40 15.07
CA ARG A 541 -12.79 31.94 16.24
C ARG A 541 -14.26 32.36 16.24
N THR A 542 -14.60 33.41 15.50
CA THR A 542 -15.94 34.00 15.55
C THR A 542 -16.89 33.16 14.68
N PRO A 543 -17.98 32.59 15.25
CA PRO A 543 -19.03 31.97 14.45
C PRO A 543 -19.71 33.02 13.56
N PRO A 544 -20.39 32.61 12.47
CA PRO A 544 -21.25 33.53 11.73
C PRO A 544 -22.42 33.97 12.60
N GLU A 545 -22.65 35.28 12.71
CA GLU A 545 -23.85 35.83 13.37
C GLU A 545 -24.98 36.02 12.36
N GLY A 546 -26.19 35.55 12.70
CA GLY A 546 -27.40 35.80 11.92
C GLY A 546 -27.31 35.28 10.49
N TRP A 547 -26.80 34.05 10.31
CA TRP A 547 -26.73 33.42 8.99
C TRP A 547 -28.14 33.31 8.40
N VAL A 548 -28.27 33.77 7.16
CA VAL A 548 -29.47 33.62 6.33
C VAL A 548 -29.04 33.27 4.93
N GLU A 549 -29.87 32.50 4.22
CA GLU A 549 -29.57 32.00 2.88
C GLU A 549 -29.22 33.13 1.91
N GLU A 550 -29.93 34.25 1.97
CA GLU A 550 -29.75 35.39 1.06
C GLU A 550 -28.39 36.09 1.20
N LYS A 551 -27.69 35.87 2.32
CA LYS A 551 -26.35 36.41 2.58
C LYS A 551 -25.23 35.39 2.33
N SER A 552 -25.58 34.17 1.97
CA SER A 552 -24.64 33.08 1.69
C SER A 552 -23.93 33.31 0.35
N LYS A 553 -22.61 33.18 0.33
CA LYS A 553 -21.76 33.31 -0.86
C LYS A 553 -21.50 31.97 -1.53
N HIS A 554 -21.36 30.90 -0.76
CA HIS A 554 -20.93 29.60 -1.26
C HIS A 554 -21.94 28.49 -1.04
N LEU A 555 -22.74 28.58 0.02
CA LEU A 555 -23.76 27.59 0.37
C LEU A 555 -25.11 27.92 -0.27
N GLN A 556 -25.77 26.92 -0.83
CA GLN A 556 -27.08 27.05 -1.50
C GLN A 556 -28.07 26.04 -0.90
N VAL A 557 -29.35 26.38 -0.74
CA VAL A 557 -30.36 25.38 -0.39
C VAL A 557 -30.68 24.53 -1.62
N LEU A 558 -30.45 23.22 -1.51
CA LEU A 558 -30.74 22.25 -2.55
C LEU A 558 -32.11 21.59 -2.39
N ALA A 559 -32.58 21.41 -1.15
CA ALA A 559 -33.88 20.82 -0.83
C ALA A 559 -34.35 21.16 0.59
N GLU A 560 -35.68 21.27 0.75
CA GLU A 560 -36.40 21.26 2.04
C GLU A 560 -37.50 20.18 1.95
N GLU A 561 -37.34 19.09 2.69
CA GLU A 561 -38.32 17.99 2.75
C GLU A 561 -39.10 18.05 4.07
N ARG A 562 -40.40 17.78 4.01
CA ARG A 562 -41.28 17.68 5.19
C ARG A 562 -41.75 16.25 5.37
N LEU A 563 -41.32 15.63 6.46
CA LEU A 563 -41.55 14.20 6.72
C LEU A 563 -42.66 13.93 7.76
N ASN A 564 -43.25 14.96 8.38
CA ASN A 564 -44.40 14.92 9.31
C ASN A 564 -44.34 13.85 10.42
N LYS A 565 -43.12 13.44 10.86
CA LYS A 565 -42.94 12.39 11.88
C LYS A 565 -42.50 12.90 13.26
N SER A 566 -42.05 14.16 13.41
CA SER A 566 -41.46 14.71 14.64
C SER A 566 -41.19 16.22 14.53
N GLU A 567 -40.71 16.87 15.60
CA GLU A 567 -40.14 18.24 15.57
C GLU A 567 -38.63 18.25 15.31
N GLN A 568 -37.97 17.09 15.31
CA GLN A 568 -36.53 16.97 15.08
C GLN A 568 -36.13 17.37 13.65
N ILE A 569 -34.92 17.92 13.52
CA ILE A 569 -34.40 18.48 12.26
C ILE A 569 -33.16 17.74 11.81
N VAL A 570 -33.08 17.52 10.50
CA VAL A 570 -31.88 17.04 9.83
C VAL A 570 -31.26 18.15 8.99
N ILE A 571 -29.95 18.31 9.13
CA ILE A 571 -29.13 19.17 8.27
C ILE A 571 -28.19 18.28 7.47
N CYS A 572 -28.25 18.43 6.15
CA CYS A 572 -27.44 17.71 5.18
C CYS A 572 -26.51 18.70 4.48
N HIS A 573 -25.20 18.42 4.46
CA HIS A 573 -24.20 19.21 3.75
C HIS A 573 -23.55 18.37 2.66
N PHE A 574 -23.94 18.59 1.40
CA PHE A 574 -23.45 17.81 0.25
C PHE A 574 -22.84 18.68 -0.84
N ALA A 575 -21.88 18.15 -1.60
CA ALA A 575 -21.32 18.88 -2.73
C ALA A 575 -22.40 19.16 -3.79
N ASN A 576 -22.44 20.37 -4.35
CA ASN A 576 -23.34 20.72 -5.44
C ASN A 576 -22.83 20.19 -6.79
N ASN A 577 -22.79 18.86 -6.90
CA ASN A 577 -22.46 18.11 -8.11
C ASN A 577 -23.27 16.80 -8.13
N ASP A 578 -23.14 16.01 -9.21
CA ASP A 578 -23.92 14.78 -9.38
C ASP A 578 -23.63 13.74 -8.30
N ARG A 579 -22.38 13.69 -7.81
CA ARG A 579 -21.97 12.80 -6.72
C ARG A 579 -22.67 13.18 -5.42
N GLY A 580 -22.60 14.43 -4.99
CA GLY A 580 -23.22 14.90 -3.75
C GLY A 580 -24.74 14.78 -3.80
N LYS A 581 -25.37 15.06 -4.95
CA LYS A 581 -26.82 14.82 -5.17
C LYS A 581 -27.18 13.33 -5.00
N THR A 582 -26.32 12.43 -5.48
CA THR A 582 -26.53 10.98 -5.35
C THR A 582 -26.36 10.53 -3.90
N GLN A 583 -25.37 11.04 -3.18
CA GLN A 583 -25.16 10.73 -1.76
C GLN A 583 -26.29 11.27 -0.89
N TYR A 584 -26.77 12.50 -1.17
CA TYR A 584 -27.94 13.06 -0.49
C TYR A 584 -29.19 12.19 -0.67
N LYS A 585 -29.48 11.71 -1.89
CA LYS A 585 -30.64 10.81 -2.11
C LYS A 585 -30.55 9.53 -1.29
N LYS A 586 -29.35 8.95 -1.17
CA LYS A 586 -29.14 7.77 -0.32
C LYS A 586 -29.33 8.09 1.16
N ALA A 587 -28.79 9.22 1.62
CA ALA A 587 -28.98 9.71 2.98
C ALA A 587 -30.46 9.93 3.30
N LEU A 588 -31.19 10.64 2.42
CA LEU A 588 -32.61 10.95 2.59
C LEU A 588 -33.45 9.67 2.75
N LYS A 589 -33.23 8.68 1.89
CA LYS A 589 -33.91 7.38 2.01
C LYS A 589 -33.66 6.73 3.37
N TRP A 590 -32.41 6.71 3.82
CA TRP A 590 -32.06 6.14 5.12
C TRP A 590 -32.69 6.94 6.28
N ILE A 591 -32.68 8.26 6.20
CA ILE A 591 -33.29 9.17 7.19
C ILE A 591 -34.79 8.87 7.34
N GLU A 592 -35.52 8.76 6.23
CA GLU A 592 -36.96 8.48 6.22
C GLU A 592 -37.33 7.15 6.90
N GLU A 593 -36.46 6.15 6.77
CA GLU A 593 -36.62 4.79 7.29
C GLU A 593 -36.20 4.67 8.77
N ASN A 594 -35.21 5.44 9.23
CA ASN A 594 -34.52 5.17 10.50
C ASN A 594 -34.65 6.29 11.55
N LEU A 595 -34.99 7.53 11.17
CA LEU A 595 -35.04 8.65 12.10
C LEU A 595 -36.46 9.23 12.24
N PRO A 596 -36.92 9.50 13.48
CA PRO A 596 -38.18 10.20 13.71
C PRO A 596 -37.97 11.71 13.51
N VAL A 597 -37.97 12.19 12.27
CA VAL A 597 -37.66 13.59 11.93
C VAL A 597 -38.80 14.30 11.20
N GLY A 598 -38.93 15.61 11.45
CA GLY A 598 -39.97 16.47 10.87
C GLY A 598 -39.55 17.12 9.57
N LYS A 599 -38.32 17.63 9.53
CA LYS A 599 -37.79 18.39 8.39
C LYS A 599 -36.36 17.99 8.07
N VAL A 600 -36.05 17.92 6.77
CA VAL A 600 -34.71 17.69 6.25
C VAL A 600 -34.32 18.86 5.36
N PHE A 601 -33.23 19.54 5.72
CA PHE A 601 -32.65 20.62 4.92
C PHE A 601 -31.36 20.14 4.28
N CYS A 602 -31.26 20.27 2.96
CA CYS A 602 -30.05 19.97 2.22
C CYS A 602 -29.40 21.25 1.71
N PHE A 603 -28.17 21.48 2.15
CA PHE A 603 -27.34 22.60 1.75
C PHE A 603 -26.19 22.12 0.87
N GLY A 604 -26.06 22.74 -0.29
CA GLY A 604 -25.07 22.49 -1.32
C GLY A 604 -23.87 23.40 -1.18
N TYR A 605 -22.66 22.85 -1.07
CA TYR A 605 -21.41 23.62 -1.13
C TYR A 605 -20.69 23.44 -2.48
N PRO A 606 -19.74 24.31 -2.85
CA PRO A 606 -19.06 24.23 -4.14
C PRO A 606 -18.28 22.91 -4.32
N ALA A 607 -18.39 22.30 -5.50
CA ALA A 607 -17.72 21.02 -5.79
C ALA A 607 -16.18 21.07 -5.65
N LYS A 608 -15.59 22.26 -5.85
CA LYS A 608 -14.17 22.54 -5.62
C LYS A 608 -14.07 23.69 -4.62
N ILE A 609 -13.43 23.43 -3.48
CA ILE A 609 -13.13 24.43 -2.45
C ILE A 609 -11.63 24.71 -2.51
N THR A 610 -11.25 25.97 -2.71
CA THR A 610 -9.86 26.44 -2.64
C THR A 610 -9.53 26.90 -1.22
N GLY A 611 -8.25 27.09 -0.91
CA GLY A 611 -7.83 27.66 0.38
C GLY A 611 -8.49 29.01 0.72
N GLU A 612 -8.68 29.88 -0.29
CA GLU A 612 -9.35 31.18 -0.11
C GLU A 612 -10.83 31.05 0.27
N MET A 613 -11.50 29.99 -0.17
CA MET A 613 -12.92 29.75 0.10
C MET A 613 -13.15 28.98 1.41
N ALA A 614 -12.16 28.20 1.86
CA ALA A 614 -12.33 27.21 2.92
C ALA A 614 -12.87 27.81 4.23
N GLU A 615 -12.39 28.99 4.63
CA GLU A 615 -12.86 29.64 5.86
C GLU A 615 -14.34 30.05 5.76
N GLU A 616 -14.73 30.68 4.65
CA GLU A 616 -16.09 31.16 4.46
C GLU A 616 -17.08 29.99 4.33
N VAL A 617 -16.71 28.94 3.59
CA VAL A 617 -17.53 27.72 3.49
C VAL A 617 -17.71 27.06 4.85
N ALA A 618 -16.65 26.95 5.66
CA ALA A 618 -16.75 26.39 7.02
C ALA A 618 -17.68 27.23 7.91
N LYS A 619 -17.59 28.56 7.83
CA LYS A 619 -18.50 29.47 8.53
C LYS A 619 -19.94 29.26 8.07
N GLU A 620 -20.22 29.31 6.77
CA GLU A 620 -21.59 29.11 6.26
C GLU A 620 -22.18 27.76 6.68
N CYS A 621 -21.42 26.66 6.59
CA CYS A 621 -21.85 25.35 7.09
C CYS A 621 -22.13 25.38 8.60
N SER A 622 -21.31 26.06 9.41
CA SER A 622 -21.59 26.20 10.85
C SER A 622 -22.83 27.08 11.12
N GLY A 623 -23.08 28.06 10.24
CA GLY A 623 -24.19 29.00 10.32
C GLY A 623 -25.55 28.34 10.09
N THR A 624 -25.63 27.29 9.28
CA THR A 624 -26.90 26.56 9.08
C THR A 624 -27.39 25.92 10.38
N PHE A 625 -26.49 25.47 11.25
CA PHE A 625 -26.90 24.89 12.53
C PHE A 625 -27.41 25.96 13.50
N ILE A 626 -26.74 27.13 13.55
CA ILE A 626 -27.17 28.28 14.35
C ILE A 626 -28.57 28.72 13.89
N TRP A 627 -28.73 28.90 12.58
CA TRP A 627 -30.02 29.23 11.96
C TRP A 627 -31.12 28.23 12.30
N ALA A 628 -30.83 26.92 12.19
CA ALA A 628 -31.83 25.90 12.51
C ALA A 628 -32.21 25.94 13.99
N LYS A 629 -31.24 26.19 14.87
CA LYS A 629 -31.48 26.32 16.31
C LYS A 629 -32.36 27.52 16.63
N GLU A 630 -32.07 28.69 16.05
CA GLU A 630 -32.83 29.92 16.28
C GLU A 630 -34.24 29.85 15.68
N LYS A 631 -34.39 29.27 14.49
CA LYS A 631 -35.65 29.28 13.74
C LYS A 631 -36.64 28.22 14.21
N PHE A 632 -36.16 27.06 14.65
CA PHE A 632 -37.02 25.92 14.94
C PHE A 632 -36.87 25.36 16.35
N LEU A 633 -35.86 25.82 17.12
CA LEU A 633 -35.61 25.38 18.50
C LEU A 633 -35.63 23.85 18.70
N PRO A 634 -35.03 23.03 17.81
CA PRO A 634 -35.04 21.58 17.96
C PRO A 634 -34.30 21.16 19.23
N GLU A 635 -34.68 20.03 19.83
CA GLU A 635 -33.93 19.44 20.94
C GLU A 635 -32.55 18.99 20.47
N GLU A 636 -32.50 18.32 19.31
CA GLU A 636 -31.27 17.86 18.66
C GLU A 636 -31.29 18.07 17.14
N ILE A 637 -30.09 18.18 16.56
CA ILE A 637 -29.90 18.29 15.11
C ILE A 637 -29.15 17.04 14.64
N HIS A 638 -29.76 16.28 13.73
CA HIS A 638 -29.07 15.17 13.06
C HIS A 638 -28.31 15.71 11.84
N TRP A 639 -27.06 15.31 11.67
CA TRP A 639 -26.16 15.85 10.65
C TRP A 639 -25.59 14.75 9.76
N PHE A 640 -25.74 14.96 8.44
CA PHE A 640 -25.19 14.12 7.38
C PHE A 640 -24.33 14.96 6.44
N SER A 641 -23.22 14.41 5.98
CA SER A 641 -22.33 15.19 5.12
C SER A 641 -21.38 14.37 4.26
N ASP A 642 -20.96 14.95 3.13
CA ASP A 642 -19.82 14.50 2.32
C ASP A 642 -18.66 15.52 2.31
N LEU A 643 -18.64 16.49 3.24
CA LEU A 643 -17.63 17.57 3.28
C LEU A 643 -16.20 17.01 3.18
N PRO A 644 -15.26 17.75 2.58
CA PRO A 644 -13.85 17.37 2.60
C PRO A 644 -13.36 17.13 4.04
N MET A 645 -12.51 16.11 4.22
CA MET A 645 -11.94 15.78 5.55
C MET A 645 -11.27 16.99 6.20
N ALA A 646 -10.56 17.82 5.42
CA ALA A 646 -9.93 19.04 5.93
C ALA A 646 -10.94 20.09 6.46
N LEU A 647 -12.19 20.08 5.99
CA LEU A 647 -13.20 21.05 6.38
C LEU A 647 -14.00 20.59 7.61
N MET A 648 -14.21 19.28 7.76
CA MET A 648 -15.02 18.68 8.81
C MET A 648 -14.62 19.08 10.25
N PRO A 649 -13.32 19.09 10.64
CA PRO A 649 -12.87 19.60 11.94
C PRO A 649 -13.13 21.09 12.11
N LEU A 650 -13.05 21.88 11.03
CA LEU A 650 -13.23 23.34 11.08
C LEU A 650 -14.70 23.71 11.26
N VAL A 651 -15.63 22.96 10.65
CA VAL A 651 -17.07 23.15 10.89
C VAL A 651 -17.43 22.80 12.32
N THR A 652 -17.00 21.63 12.82
CA THR A 652 -17.26 21.18 14.21
C THR A 652 -16.62 22.07 15.27
N TYR A 653 -15.49 22.71 14.95
CA TYR A 653 -14.84 23.74 15.76
C TYR A 653 -15.72 24.98 15.98
N LEU A 654 -16.52 25.35 14.98
CA LEU A 654 -17.40 26.52 14.98
C LEU A 654 -18.81 26.25 15.53
N THR A 655 -19.23 24.99 15.67
CA THR A 655 -20.59 24.65 16.16
C THR A 655 -20.71 24.64 17.69
N ARG A 656 -19.74 25.21 18.42
CA ARG A 656 -19.88 25.40 19.87
C ARG A 656 -21.10 26.26 20.19
N ALA A 657 -21.87 25.87 21.21
CA ALA A 657 -23.07 26.56 21.70
C ALA A 657 -24.31 26.54 20.78
N VAL A 658 -24.32 25.67 19.77
CA VAL A 658 -25.50 25.39 18.95
C VAL A 658 -26.49 24.45 19.68
N GLY A 659 -26.00 23.66 20.64
CA GLY A 659 -26.73 22.60 21.31
C GLY A 659 -26.40 21.22 20.74
N LYS A 660 -27.26 20.23 21.00
CA LYS A 660 -27.01 18.83 20.68
C LYS A 660 -26.99 18.58 19.16
N ILE A 661 -25.84 18.17 18.63
CA ILE A 661 -25.65 17.76 17.23
C ILE A 661 -25.20 16.31 17.20
N ILE A 662 -25.91 15.47 16.43
CA ILE A 662 -25.57 14.06 16.23
C ILE A 662 -25.10 13.89 14.78
N PHE A 663 -23.83 13.54 14.59
CA PHE A 663 -23.29 13.28 13.26
C PHE A 663 -23.34 11.79 12.90
N TYR A 664 -23.77 11.51 11.69
CA TYR A 664 -23.83 10.16 11.12
C TYR A 664 -22.84 10.02 9.97
N ASP A 665 -22.01 8.99 10.03
CA ASP A 665 -21.06 8.65 8.96
C ASP A 665 -21.58 7.46 8.12
N GLU A 666 -21.23 7.43 6.84
CA GLU A 666 -21.68 6.39 5.91
C GLU A 666 -20.80 5.14 6.02
N HIS A 667 -21.40 3.99 6.33
CA HIS A 667 -20.77 2.69 6.17
C HIS A 667 -20.85 2.26 4.70
N LYS A 668 -19.78 2.53 3.94
CA LYS A 668 -19.74 2.35 2.49
C LYS A 668 -20.13 0.97 1.99
N GLU A 669 -19.69 -0.10 2.65
CA GLU A 669 -19.99 -1.48 2.20
C GLU A 669 -21.46 -1.88 2.41
N ARG A 670 -22.05 -1.46 3.53
CA ARG A 670 -23.42 -1.82 3.92
C ARG A 670 -24.47 -0.82 3.43
N HIS A 671 -24.03 0.33 2.94
CA HIS A 671 -24.89 1.46 2.57
C HIS A 671 -25.87 1.89 3.69
N ILE A 672 -25.39 1.83 4.94
CA ILE A 672 -26.11 2.32 6.13
C ILE A 672 -25.36 3.49 6.75
N TYR A 673 -26.03 4.23 7.64
CA TYR A 673 -25.40 5.29 8.43
C TYR A 673 -25.24 4.86 9.88
N ILE A 674 -24.13 5.26 10.49
CA ILE A 674 -23.76 4.94 11.87
C ILE A 674 -23.57 6.25 12.62
N LYS A 675 -24.11 6.34 13.85
CA LYS A 675 -23.83 7.48 14.72
C LYS A 675 -22.34 7.52 15.02
N ALA A 676 -21.66 8.55 14.54
CA ALA A 676 -20.22 8.66 14.70
C ALA A 676 -19.86 9.42 15.98
N PHE A 677 -20.48 10.58 16.21
CA PHE A 677 -20.31 11.32 17.45
C PHE A 677 -21.52 12.19 17.75
N GLU A 678 -21.59 12.60 19.01
CA GLU A 678 -22.57 13.54 19.55
C GLU A 678 -21.83 14.73 20.17
N LYS A 679 -22.19 15.95 19.82
CA LYS A 679 -21.65 17.18 20.39
C LYS A 679 -22.74 17.88 21.18
N HIS A 680 -22.44 18.31 22.40
CA HIS A 680 -23.34 19.05 23.29
C HIS A 680 -23.10 20.56 23.26
#